data_AF-A0A2Z3GZK9-F1
#
_entry.id   AF-A0A2Z3GZK9-F1
#
_cell.length_a   1.000
_cell.length_b   1.000
_cell.length_c   1.000
_cell.angle_alpha   90.00
_cell.angle_beta   90.00
_cell.angle_gamma   90.00
#
_symmetry.space_group_name_H-M   'P 1'
#
loop_
_entity.id
_entity.type
_entity.pdbx_description
1 polymer ?
#
loop_
_entity_poly.entity_id
_entity_poly.type
_entity_poly.pdbx_seq_one_letter_code
_entity_poly.pdbx_strand_id
1 'polypeptide(L)'
;MPFDPQLSARAATRDYFVRRAERFPGLVVLLDEFLADPTLGRASHLLRAYFRAHRAGDVEALRALTWTFADKRVVRAVVDSVLADEEALKAIAARSYPHPIGFDKLVLADDRAAGFKLRLHVYWRGANFASLERLHLHRFEMASAVVTGELTNHVWRVTGFRPSGDLLAAVDLAPADPLRANTRRTAPVYAGYRRDAGGALRKTYLGEATIERGASETFTSGDAYAQPLEDAHFVETNAETGFANGDFCSTVYVHGPALVDRAGRALPVLFEDARLPDDDATVPTIPALAVEQLRGCLVRYRDTLTEILSFYDWLYDPKHGRNLSVGMIAGYLLCEEFRTPHAIDVFERRYDDCKGVLDRYEGVLSDVLDGRTDRLSDADRSTRYVRLLVAKARAHPDGPRAWLGEYGSLRKEMWRYFGALRGEVSPRITVLKPIWDGVVKRKLPGGMHYGHVGAMIEAAFEANAIAMRHFEAHSLGPRGGAGELVATFKDEHNIASAVDDEIEERVRRVLHAHYPAYRFCGEEHGDADDTAPVAGARRFLVDPLDGTRNFLGRRQEFGVSLACQEWTGAGWSTTDAVVSHPASGRIFWAERGQGAFVIERNDFEHRGAAFAAPVDAAEPLRNQIIDYSARGLDLGAQTEVFRELVVRNAAVRNSGSVALILAYMAGSGGAGAIITANDYDVAAGVLIAHEAGACVSQLVFRSGGEERTCTVAGANDRIHVALAALVRAQIAKHGGEVLGETPAAPQA
;
A
#
# COMPACT_ATOMS: atom_id res chain seq x y z
N MET A 1 1.99 14.98 5.64
CA MET A 1 2.05 14.85 4.16
C MET A 1 2.24 13.38 3.84
N PRO A 2 1.55 12.80 2.84
CA PRO A 2 1.88 11.46 2.38
C PRO A 2 3.35 11.42 1.96
N PHE A 3 4.02 10.30 2.22
CA PHE A 3 5.41 10.09 1.84
C PHE A 3 5.53 10.14 0.31
N ASP A 4 6.12 11.21 -0.20
CA ASP A 4 6.61 11.26 -1.57
C ASP A 4 8.08 10.81 -1.55
N PRO A 5 8.45 9.63 -2.08
CA PRO A 5 9.86 9.25 -2.15
C PRO A 5 10.72 10.30 -2.88
N GLN A 6 10.10 11.17 -3.68
CA GLN A 6 10.73 12.22 -4.47
C GLN A 6 10.68 13.61 -3.77
N LEU A 7 10.04 13.76 -2.60
CA LEU A 7 10.17 14.95 -1.73
C LEU A 7 11.63 15.21 -1.33
N SER A 8 12.40 14.13 -1.17
CA SER A 8 13.84 14.19 -0.90
C SER A 8 14.62 14.88 -2.04
N ALA A 9 14.25 14.61 -3.30
CA ALA A 9 14.86 15.24 -4.46
C ALA A 9 14.54 16.75 -4.51
N ARG A 10 13.28 17.14 -4.24
CA ARG A 10 12.88 18.57 -4.18
C ARG A 10 13.66 19.33 -3.12
N ALA A 11 13.72 18.78 -1.90
CA ALA A 11 14.46 19.38 -0.79
C ALA A 11 15.97 19.44 -1.07
N ALA A 12 16.55 18.37 -1.61
CA ALA A 12 17.97 18.32 -1.92
C ALA A 12 18.36 19.29 -3.05
N THR A 13 17.56 19.38 -4.12
CA THR A 13 17.77 20.36 -5.20
C THR A 13 17.66 21.79 -4.66
N ARG A 14 16.64 22.07 -3.85
CA ARG A 14 16.46 23.37 -3.22
C ARG A 14 17.67 23.74 -2.35
N ASP A 15 18.07 22.86 -1.45
CA ASP A 15 19.23 23.04 -0.58
C ASP A 15 20.54 23.23 -1.36
N TYR A 16 20.71 22.50 -2.46
CA TYR A 16 21.86 22.65 -3.35
C TYR A 16 21.98 24.08 -3.89
N PHE A 17 20.87 24.65 -4.36
CA PHE A 17 20.83 26.00 -4.92
C PHE A 17 20.78 27.10 -3.85
N VAL A 18 20.21 26.85 -2.67
CA VAL A 18 20.30 27.77 -1.51
C VAL A 18 21.76 27.99 -1.12
N ARG A 19 22.56 26.93 -1.02
CA ARG A 19 24.01 27.02 -0.73
C ARG A 19 24.81 27.72 -1.84
N ARG A 20 24.21 27.93 -3.02
CA ARG A 20 24.85 28.52 -4.21
C ARG A 20 24.06 29.73 -4.74
N ALA A 21 23.29 30.40 -3.87
CA ALA A 21 22.40 31.49 -4.26
C ALA A 21 23.13 32.67 -4.92
N GLU A 22 24.37 32.96 -4.51
CA GLU A 22 25.21 33.98 -5.14
C GLU A 22 25.51 33.68 -6.61
N ARG A 23 25.70 32.40 -6.94
CA ARG A 23 25.97 31.95 -8.31
C ARG A 23 24.70 31.89 -9.16
N PHE A 24 23.57 31.53 -8.55
CA PHE A 24 22.29 31.36 -9.22
C PHE A 24 21.25 32.34 -8.64
N PRO A 25 21.39 33.65 -8.88
CA PRO A 25 20.56 34.67 -8.24
C PRO A 25 19.08 34.50 -8.63
N GLY A 26 18.21 34.46 -7.63
CA GLY A 26 16.76 34.30 -7.80
C GLY A 26 16.29 32.90 -8.22
N LEU A 27 17.20 31.95 -8.46
CA LEU A 27 16.83 30.63 -8.97
C LEU A 27 16.03 29.81 -7.95
N VAL A 28 16.32 29.93 -6.65
CA VAL A 28 15.56 29.25 -5.58
C VAL A 28 14.10 29.73 -5.54
N VAL A 29 13.86 31.02 -5.74
CA VAL A 29 12.49 31.58 -5.79
C VAL A 29 11.74 30.99 -6.98
N LEU A 30 12.37 30.97 -8.15
CA LEU A 30 11.76 30.38 -9.36
C LEU A 30 11.54 28.87 -9.23
N LEU A 31 12.42 28.17 -8.51
CA LEU A 31 12.28 26.75 -8.20
C LEU A 31 11.07 26.51 -7.28
N ASP A 32 10.95 27.30 -6.21
CA ASP A 32 9.83 27.22 -5.27
C ASP A 32 8.50 27.57 -5.98
N GLU A 33 8.49 28.59 -6.84
CA GLU A 33 7.35 28.95 -7.69
C GLU A 33 6.98 27.85 -8.69
N PHE A 34 7.98 27.21 -9.31
CA PHE A 34 7.74 26.09 -10.23
C PHE A 34 7.18 24.86 -9.50
N LEU A 35 7.73 24.52 -8.34
CA LEU A 35 7.28 23.37 -7.55
C LEU A 35 5.88 23.57 -6.95
N ALA A 36 5.48 24.81 -6.67
CA ALA A 36 4.15 25.14 -6.19
C ALA A 36 3.06 25.03 -7.28
N ASP A 37 3.40 25.34 -8.54
CA ASP A 37 2.47 25.27 -9.68
C ASP A 37 3.22 24.86 -10.96
N PRO A 38 3.48 23.55 -11.15
CA PRO A 38 4.33 23.10 -12.23
C PRO A 38 3.64 23.20 -13.60
N THR A 39 4.14 24.10 -14.44
CA THR A 39 3.71 24.27 -15.84
C THR A 39 4.90 24.29 -16.78
N LEU A 40 4.69 24.01 -18.07
CA LEU A 40 5.76 24.12 -19.07
C LEU A 40 6.34 25.53 -19.14
N GLY A 41 5.51 26.56 -18.95
CA GLY A 41 5.92 27.96 -18.93
C GLY A 41 6.89 28.26 -17.78
N ARG A 42 6.55 27.86 -16.55
CA ARG A 42 7.42 28.04 -15.38
C ARG A 42 8.68 27.18 -15.46
N ALA A 43 8.57 25.93 -15.93
CA ALA A 43 9.73 25.09 -16.20
C ALA A 43 10.71 25.75 -17.18
N SER A 44 10.19 26.33 -18.27
CA SER A 44 11.01 27.04 -19.26
C SER A 44 11.64 28.30 -18.68
N HIS A 45 10.91 29.04 -17.85
CA HIS A 45 11.43 30.23 -17.18
C HIS A 45 12.55 29.90 -16.18
N LEU A 46 12.37 28.85 -15.38
CA LEU A 46 13.37 28.31 -14.47
C LEU A 46 14.65 27.90 -15.21
N LEU A 47 14.51 27.13 -16.30
CA LEU A 47 15.64 26.71 -17.12
C LEU A 47 16.36 27.89 -17.78
N ARG A 48 15.64 28.91 -18.27
CA ARG A 48 16.25 30.15 -18.78
C ARG A 48 17.07 30.86 -17.72
N ALA A 49 16.56 30.98 -16.50
CA ALA A 49 17.29 31.59 -15.39
C ALA A 49 18.54 30.79 -15.03
N TYR A 50 18.43 29.46 -14.97
CA TYR A 50 19.55 28.57 -14.74
C TYR A 50 20.63 28.72 -15.81
N PHE A 51 20.28 28.59 -17.10
CA PHE A 51 21.27 28.60 -18.18
C PHE A 51 21.94 29.96 -18.40
N ARG A 52 21.36 31.07 -17.93
CA ARG A 52 22.03 32.38 -17.89
C ARG A 52 23.22 32.42 -16.91
N ALA A 53 23.15 31.64 -15.83
CA ALA A 53 24.19 31.56 -14.80
C ALA A 53 25.04 30.27 -14.89
N HIS A 54 24.62 29.33 -15.74
CA HIS A 54 25.30 28.06 -15.97
C HIS A 54 26.68 28.28 -16.58
N ARG A 55 27.63 27.41 -16.20
CA ARG A 55 28.98 27.38 -16.80
C ARG A 55 29.18 26.00 -17.41
N ALA A 56 29.62 25.95 -18.67
CA ALA A 56 29.98 24.70 -19.31
C ALA A 56 31.01 23.95 -18.44
N GLY A 57 30.81 22.66 -18.23
CA GLY A 57 31.50 21.81 -17.26
C GLY A 57 30.68 21.49 -16.00
N ASP A 58 29.70 22.32 -15.62
CA ASP A 58 28.98 22.15 -14.35
C ASP A 58 27.82 21.15 -14.44
N VAL A 59 28.19 19.88 -14.52
CA VAL A 59 27.24 18.77 -14.63
C VAL A 59 26.53 18.48 -13.31
N GLU A 60 27.11 18.86 -12.17
CA GLU A 60 26.50 18.68 -10.84
C GLU A 60 25.28 19.60 -10.68
N ALA A 61 25.41 20.88 -11.04
CA ALA A 61 24.27 21.80 -11.01
C ALA A 61 23.18 21.41 -12.03
N LEU A 62 23.59 20.92 -13.20
CA LEU A 62 22.63 20.48 -14.24
C LEU A 62 21.87 19.24 -13.78
N ARG A 63 22.57 18.28 -13.15
CA ARG A 63 21.97 17.10 -12.52
C ARG A 63 20.99 17.51 -11.43
N ALA A 64 21.41 18.37 -10.50
CA ALA A 64 20.58 18.83 -9.39
C ALA A 64 19.29 19.48 -9.88
N LEU A 65 19.37 20.37 -10.89
CA LEU A 65 18.17 21.00 -11.44
C LEU A 65 17.27 19.99 -12.16
N THR A 66 17.85 19.12 -12.97
CA THR A 66 17.10 18.11 -13.74
C THR A 66 16.40 17.12 -12.83
N TRP A 67 16.98 16.84 -11.66
CA TRP A 67 16.42 15.95 -10.66
C TRP A 67 15.03 16.38 -10.16
N THR A 68 14.73 17.69 -10.21
CA THR A 68 13.38 18.23 -9.93
C THR A 68 12.30 17.59 -10.80
N PHE A 69 12.64 17.22 -12.03
CA PHE A 69 11.74 16.58 -12.99
C PHE A 69 11.68 15.06 -12.85
N ALA A 70 12.40 14.44 -11.91
CA ALA A 70 12.20 13.04 -11.58
C ALA A 70 10.82 12.81 -10.93
N ASP A 71 10.22 13.89 -10.41
CA ASP A 71 8.95 13.86 -9.70
C ASP A 71 7.75 13.64 -10.63
N LYS A 72 7.00 12.55 -10.40
CA LYS A 72 5.84 12.18 -11.24
C LYS A 72 4.71 13.22 -11.17
N ARG A 73 4.49 13.84 -10.01
CA ARG A 73 3.45 14.87 -9.83
C ARG A 73 3.83 16.13 -10.61
N VAL A 74 5.10 16.52 -10.57
CA VAL A 74 5.64 17.65 -11.35
C VAL A 74 5.49 17.39 -12.85
N VAL A 75 5.94 16.23 -13.32
CA VAL A 75 5.87 15.89 -14.74
C VAL A 75 4.43 15.77 -15.23
N ARG A 76 3.53 15.17 -14.44
CA ARG A 76 2.09 15.12 -14.75
C ARG A 76 1.50 16.53 -14.91
N ALA A 77 1.76 17.42 -13.96
CA ALA A 77 1.27 18.81 -14.02
C ALA A 77 1.83 19.60 -15.22
N VAL A 78 3.11 19.40 -15.56
CA VAL A 78 3.69 19.96 -16.79
C VAL A 78 2.96 19.43 -18.02
N VAL A 79 2.69 18.12 -18.10
CA VAL A 79 1.93 17.52 -19.21
C VAL A 79 0.50 18.05 -19.27
N ASP A 80 -0.18 18.21 -18.14
CA ASP A 80 -1.51 18.83 -18.06
C ASP A 80 -1.49 20.26 -18.62
N SER A 81 -0.48 21.05 -18.26
CA SER A 81 -0.32 22.42 -18.78
C SER A 81 -0.11 22.46 -20.30
N VAL A 82 0.56 21.44 -20.87
CA VAL A 82 0.73 21.32 -22.32
C VAL A 82 -0.59 20.92 -22.99
N LEU A 83 -1.31 19.94 -22.42
CA LEU A 83 -2.58 19.47 -22.95
C LEU A 83 -3.67 20.56 -22.95
N ALA A 84 -3.57 21.54 -22.04
CA ALA A 84 -4.45 22.69 -21.94
C ALA A 84 -4.11 23.84 -22.92
N ASP A 85 -2.98 23.78 -23.63
CA ASP A 85 -2.51 24.84 -24.52
C ASP A 85 -2.33 24.32 -25.97
N GLU A 86 -3.26 24.69 -26.85
CA GLU A 86 -3.25 24.29 -28.26
C GLU A 86 -2.02 24.80 -29.04
N GLU A 87 -1.53 26.00 -28.72
CA GLU A 87 -0.38 26.55 -29.42
C GLU A 87 0.90 25.85 -28.96
N ALA A 88 1.00 25.51 -27.67
CA ALA A 88 2.08 24.67 -27.17
C ALA A 88 2.07 23.28 -27.84
N LEU A 89 0.90 22.65 -28.00
CA LEU A 89 0.79 21.34 -28.67
C LEU A 89 1.25 21.41 -30.12
N LYS A 90 0.82 22.41 -30.89
CA LYS A 90 1.29 22.62 -32.28
C LYS A 90 2.80 22.80 -32.33
N ALA A 91 3.35 23.67 -31.46
CA ALA A 91 4.77 23.95 -31.42
C ALA A 91 5.60 22.72 -31.02
N ILE A 92 5.13 21.92 -30.06
CA ILE A 92 5.80 20.69 -29.61
C ILE A 92 5.70 19.60 -30.66
N ALA A 93 4.54 19.42 -31.30
CA ALA A 93 4.31 18.40 -32.32
C ALA A 93 5.28 18.59 -33.49
N ALA A 94 5.45 19.83 -33.96
CA ALA A 94 6.34 20.20 -35.06
C ALA A 94 7.83 19.85 -34.84
N ARG A 95 8.25 19.57 -33.60
CA ARG A 95 9.64 19.22 -33.23
C ARG A 95 9.79 17.89 -32.50
N SER A 96 8.70 17.16 -32.30
CA SER A 96 8.67 15.85 -31.63
C SER A 96 8.50 14.74 -32.66
N TYR A 97 9.05 13.55 -32.39
CA TYR A 97 9.07 12.46 -33.35
C TYR A 97 9.24 11.09 -32.68
N PRO A 98 8.77 9.99 -33.31
CA PRO A 98 9.07 8.64 -32.84
C PRO A 98 10.54 8.32 -33.11
N HIS A 99 11.28 7.91 -32.08
CA HIS A 99 12.69 7.55 -32.21
C HIS A 99 12.84 6.14 -32.82
N PRO A 100 13.84 5.89 -33.68
CA PRO A 100 14.04 4.59 -34.34
C PRO A 100 14.22 3.42 -33.37
N ILE A 101 14.71 3.70 -32.15
CA ILE A 101 14.93 2.70 -31.09
C ILE A 101 13.67 2.42 -30.25
N GLY A 102 12.50 2.89 -30.68
CA GLY A 102 11.21 2.48 -30.11
C GLY A 102 10.65 3.36 -28.98
N PHE A 103 11.05 4.63 -28.89
CA PHE A 103 10.48 5.57 -27.91
C PHE A 103 9.97 6.86 -28.55
N ASP A 104 8.99 7.52 -27.96
CA ASP A 104 8.53 8.83 -28.41
C ASP A 104 9.44 9.92 -27.85
N LYS A 105 10.07 10.70 -28.73
CA LYS A 105 10.92 11.84 -28.36
C LYS A 105 10.11 13.13 -28.41
N LEU A 106 9.60 13.55 -27.26
CA LEU A 106 8.79 14.74 -27.12
C LEU A 106 9.67 15.93 -26.73
N VAL A 107 9.83 16.91 -27.62
CA VAL A 107 10.64 18.10 -27.33
C VAL A 107 9.73 19.17 -26.74
N LEU A 108 9.65 19.23 -25.41
CA LEU A 108 8.72 20.08 -24.67
C LEU A 108 9.09 21.57 -24.75
N ALA A 109 10.38 21.92 -24.72
CA ALA A 109 10.88 23.28 -24.91
C ALA A 109 12.16 23.29 -25.74
N ASP A 110 12.34 24.28 -26.62
CA ASP A 110 13.57 24.51 -27.39
C ASP A 110 13.89 25.99 -27.41
N ASP A 111 14.82 26.40 -26.54
CA ASP A 111 15.27 27.77 -26.42
C ASP A 111 16.75 27.86 -26.81
N ARG A 112 16.97 28.09 -28.10
CA ARG A 112 18.31 28.20 -28.66
C ARG A 112 19.06 29.44 -28.16
N ALA A 113 18.34 30.50 -27.79
CA ALA A 113 18.94 31.73 -27.29
C ALA A 113 19.47 31.55 -25.87
N ALA A 114 18.72 30.84 -25.02
CA ALA A 114 19.17 30.44 -23.69
C ALA A 114 20.07 29.19 -23.69
N GLY A 115 20.15 28.45 -24.80
CA GLY A 115 21.08 27.34 -24.98
C GLY A 115 20.61 25.98 -24.46
N PHE A 116 19.29 25.73 -24.38
CA PHE A 116 18.76 24.47 -23.84
C PHE A 116 17.58 23.89 -24.63
N LYS A 117 17.34 22.58 -24.47
CA LYS A 117 16.01 21.97 -24.67
C LYS A 117 15.64 21.10 -23.50
N LEU A 118 14.33 21.08 -23.25
CA LEU A 118 13.66 20.15 -22.36
C LEU A 118 12.97 19.10 -23.21
N ARG A 119 13.21 17.83 -22.94
CA ARG A 119 12.58 16.71 -23.65
C ARG A 119 11.98 15.73 -22.65
N LEU A 120 10.92 15.07 -23.07
CA LEU A 120 10.35 13.91 -22.42
C LEU A 120 10.49 12.73 -23.40
N HIS A 121 11.19 11.69 -22.97
CA HIS A 121 11.29 10.44 -23.72
C HIS A 121 10.33 9.43 -23.08
N VAL A 122 9.50 8.77 -23.90
CA VAL A 122 8.54 7.76 -23.43
C VAL A 122 8.74 6.46 -24.20
N TYR A 123 9.23 5.43 -23.52
CA TYR A 123 9.48 4.10 -24.06
C TYR A 123 8.25 3.23 -23.83
N TRP A 124 7.44 3.05 -24.87
CA TRP A 124 6.20 2.27 -24.78
C TRP A 124 6.44 0.76 -24.92
N ARG A 125 5.61 -0.05 -24.26
CA ARG A 125 5.59 -1.51 -24.42
C ARG A 125 5.34 -1.90 -25.89
N GLY A 126 6.20 -2.76 -26.45
CA GLY A 126 5.97 -3.40 -27.75
C GLY A 126 6.38 -2.60 -28.99
N ALA A 127 6.96 -1.41 -28.86
CA ALA A 127 7.49 -0.68 -30.00
C ALA A 127 8.82 -1.30 -30.47
N ASN A 128 8.79 -2.02 -31.60
CA ASN A 128 9.92 -2.56 -32.39
C ASN A 128 11.31 -2.54 -31.74
N PHE A 129 11.63 -3.63 -31.04
CA PHE A 129 12.92 -3.94 -30.38
C PHE A 129 14.10 -4.24 -31.34
N ALA A 130 14.04 -3.80 -32.60
CA ALA A 130 14.99 -4.24 -33.62
C ALA A 130 16.26 -3.35 -33.73
N SER A 131 16.36 -2.25 -32.98
CA SER A 131 17.60 -1.47 -32.96
C SER A 131 18.08 -1.24 -31.53
N LEU A 132 19.11 -1.99 -31.14
CA LEU A 132 20.01 -1.59 -30.06
C LEU A 132 20.47 -0.16 -30.34
N GLU A 133 20.49 0.68 -29.31
CA GLU A 133 21.02 2.03 -29.47
C GLU A 133 22.48 1.93 -29.90
N ARG A 134 22.84 2.58 -31.01
CA ARG A 134 24.23 2.56 -31.46
C ARG A 134 25.07 3.33 -30.43
N LEU A 135 26.25 2.80 -30.15
CA LEU A 135 27.20 3.44 -29.26
C LEU A 135 27.47 4.88 -29.73
N HIS A 136 27.22 5.85 -28.86
CA HIS A 136 27.35 7.25 -29.22
C HIS A 136 27.73 8.12 -28.01
N LEU A 137 28.20 9.33 -28.29
CA LEU A 137 28.46 10.37 -27.31
C LEU A 137 27.41 11.46 -27.49
N HIS A 138 26.81 11.99 -26.42
CA HIS A 138 26.05 13.23 -26.60
C HIS A 138 27.01 14.39 -26.83
N ARG A 139 26.80 15.10 -27.94
CA ARG A 139 27.59 16.28 -28.33
C ARG A 139 27.28 17.54 -27.52
N PHE A 140 26.51 17.41 -26.44
CA PHE A 140 26.02 18.50 -25.61
C PHE A 140 25.98 18.04 -24.16
N GLU A 141 26.10 18.99 -23.25
CA GLU A 141 25.86 18.71 -21.84
C GLU A 141 24.45 18.21 -21.66
N MET A 142 24.29 17.21 -20.81
CA MET A 142 22.99 16.64 -20.56
C MET A 142 22.84 16.09 -19.17
N ALA A 143 21.61 16.16 -18.70
CA ALA A 143 21.14 15.36 -17.59
C ALA A 143 19.78 14.74 -17.95
N SER A 144 19.54 13.56 -17.39
CA SER A 144 18.32 12.79 -17.57
C SER A 144 17.81 12.36 -16.20
N ALA A 145 16.56 12.71 -15.90
CA ALA A 145 15.85 12.25 -14.71
C ALA A 145 14.88 11.13 -15.08
N VAL A 146 14.97 10.00 -14.39
CA VAL A 146 14.07 8.86 -14.60
C VAL A 146 12.76 9.11 -13.85
N VAL A 147 11.65 9.20 -14.59
CA VAL A 147 10.32 9.45 -14.02
C VAL A 147 9.62 8.14 -13.70
N THR A 148 9.64 7.19 -14.64
CA THR A 148 9.12 5.82 -14.47
C THR A 148 10.07 4.79 -15.09
N GLY A 149 10.10 3.59 -14.54
CA GLY A 149 10.92 2.48 -15.04
C GLY A 149 12.38 2.54 -14.61
N GLU A 150 13.23 1.94 -15.43
CA GLU A 150 14.67 1.77 -15.23
C GLU A 150 15.41 2.10 -16.53
N LEU A 151 16.55 2.77 -16.41
CA LEU A 151 17.43 3.14 -17.52
C LEU A 151 18.83 2.61 -17.22
N THR A 152 19.39 1.78 -18.11
CA THR A 152 20.75 1.29 -17.96
C THR A 152 21.68 1.91 -19.00
N ASN A 153 22.74 2.55 -18.49
CA ASN A 153 23.80 3.11 -19.30
C ASN A 153 24.99 2.16 -19.27
N HIS A 154 25.37 1.62 -20.43
CA HIS A 154 26.65 0.93 -20.56
C HIS A 154 27.72 1.96 -20.88
N VAL A 155 28.70 2.09 -19.98
CA VAL A 155 29.79 3.05 -20.07
C VAL A 155 30.91 2.40 -20.88
N TRP A 156 31.26 3.03 -21.99
CA TRP A 156 32.38 2.62 -22.84
C TRP A 156 33.45 3.71 -22.85
N ARG A 157 34.72 3.31 -22.86
CA ARG A 157 35.86 4.21 -22.96
C ARG A 157 36.62 3.97 -24.25
N VAL A 158 37.15 5.02 -24.86
CA VAL A 158 38.10 4.90 -25.97
C VAL A 158 39.50 4.72 -25.40
N THR A 159 40.17 3.64 -25.77
CA THR A 159 41.55 3.32 -25.34
C THR A 159 42.58 3.50 -26.46
N GLY A 160 42.13 3.84 -27.67
CA GLY A 160 42.98 4.22 -28.78
C GLY A 160 42.18 4.75 -29.96
N PHE A 161 42.74 5.66 -30.74
CA PHE A 161 42.10 6.23 -31.92
C PHE A 161 43.10 6.35 -33.08
N ARG A 162 42.71 5.87 -34.26
CA ARG A 162 43.46 5.93 -35.51
C ARG A 162 42.71 6.83 -36.50
N PRO A 163 43.10 8.11 -36.65
CA PRO A 163 42.40 9.04 -37.51
C PRO A 163 42.52 8.67 -39.00
N SER A 164 41.51 9.05 -39.79
CA SER A 164 41.51 8.97 -41.25
C SER A 164 41.82 10.36 -41.83
N GLY A 165 43.01 10.52 -42.44
CA GLY A 165 43.45 11.78 -43.07
C GLY A 165 43.93 12.87 -42.10
N ASP A 166 44.29 14.05 -42.64
CA ASP A 166 44.88 15.20 -41.91
C ASP A 166 43.91 15.91 -40.92
N LEU A 167 42.64 15.49 -40.85
CA LEU A 167 41.59 16.25 -40.15
C LEU A 167 41.50 16.00 -38.64
N LEU A 168 42.26 15.06 -38.07
CA LEU A 168 42.26 14.77 -36.63
C LEU A 168 43.64 14.36 -36.11
N ALA A 169 44.64 15.24 -36.26
CA ALA A 169 45.80 15.19 -35.38
C ALA A 169 45.38 15.65 -33.97
N ALA A 170 45.49 14.74 -33.00
CA ALA A 170 45.32 14.93 -31.56
C ALA A 170 43.90 15.36 -31.09
N VAL A 171 43.04 14.37 -30.84
CA VAL A 171 42.07 14.43 -29.74
C VAL A 171 42.59 13.47 -28.68
N ASP A 172 43.07 14.03 -27.57
CA ASP A 172 43.67 13.27 -26.48
C ASP A 172 42.55 12.67 -25.61
N LEU A 173 42.21 11.41 -25.89
CA LEU A 173 41.18 10.63 -25.18
C LEU A 173 41.83 9.76 -24.08
N ALA A 174 42.72 10.34 -23.27
CA ALA A 174 43.48 9.61 -22.25
C ALA A 174 42.56 9.06 -21.13
N PRO A 175 42.89 7.91 -20.51
CA PRO A 175 42.00 7.17 -19.63
C PRO A 175 42.02 7.64 -18.16
N ALA A 176 40.86 7.59 -17.50
CA ALA A 176 40.75 7.46 -16.04
C ALA A 176 40.68 5.98 -15.61
N ASP A 177 41.24 5.68 -14.44
CA ASP A 177 41.46 4.42 -13.69
C ASP A 177 40.70 3.11 -14.09
N PRO A 178 41.30 1.91 -13.97
CA PRO A 178 40.77 0.67 -14.55
C PRO A 178 39.72 -0.01 -13.66
N LEU A 179 38.49 -0.10 -14.17
CA LEU A 179 37.49 -1.06 -13.69
C LEU A 179 37.49 -2.28 -14.61
N ARG A 180 37.42 -3.48 -14.01
CA ARG A 180 37.66 -4.80 -14.62
C ARG A 180 36.83 -5.03 -15.90
N ALA A 181 37.51 -5.44 -16.97
CA ALA A 181 37.00 -5.55 -18.33
C ALA A 181 36.45 -6.95 -18.67
N ASN A 182 35.49 -7.02 -19.60
CA ASN A 182 35.16 -8.27 -20.32
C ASN A 182 34.86 -8.12 -21.83
N THR A 183 35.06 -6.95 -22.46
CA THR A 183 34.97 -6.85 -23.94
C THR A 183 35.72 -5.62 -24.49
N ARG A 184 36.69 -5.84 -25.37
CA ARG A 184 37.42 -4.80 -26.13
C ARG A 184 37.19 -5.01 -27.63
N ARG A 185 36.83 -3.96 -28.37
CA ARG A 185 36.59 -4.03 -29.83
C ARG A 185 37.04 -2.76 -30.57
N THR A 186 37.20 -2.85 -31.89
CA THR A 186 37.45 -1.70 -32.76
C THR A 186 36.16 -1.31 -33.47
N ALA A 187 35.88 0.00 -33.59
CA ALA A 187 34.69 0.52 -34.26
C ALA A 187 35.01 1.78 -35.09
N PRO A 188 34.50 1.87 -36.34
CA PRO A 188 34.45 3.09 -37.13
C PRO A 188 33.78 4.26 -36.39
N VAL A 189 34.42 5.42 -36.41
CA VAL A 189 33.96 6.65 -35.76
C VAL A 189 33.55 7.68 -36.80
N TYR A 190 32.42 8.34 -36.55
CA TYR A 190 31.88 9.40 -37.41
C TYR A 190 31.62 10.68 -36.63
N ALA A 191 31.78 11.81 -37.32
CA ALA A 191 31.23 13.09 -36.88
C ALA A 191 29.71 12.98 -36.82
N GLY A 192 29.09 13.56 -35.80
CA GLY A 192 27.64 13.55 -35.66
C GLY A 192 26.93 14.12 -36.89
N TYR A 193 25.62 13.85 -37.00
CA TYR A 193 24.82 14.26 -38.16
C TYR A 193 24.90 15.77 -38.43
N ARG A 194 25.35 16.15 -39.63
CA ARG A 194 25.25 17.51 -40.16
C ARG A 194 24.21 17.56 -41.26
N ARG A 195 23.35 18.58 -41.25
CA ARG A 195 22.48 18.88 -42.39
C ARG A 195 23.31 19.61 -43.44
N ASP A 196 23.29 19.14 -44.68
CA ASP A 196 23.81 19.90 -45.81
C ASP A 196 22.80 20.99 -46.25
N ALA A 197 23.19 21.80 -47.24
CA ALA A 197 22.38 22.88 -47.77
C ALA A 197 21.05 22.40 -48.42
N GLY A 198 20.96 21.12 -48.79
CA GLY A 198 19.74 20.46 -49.29
C GLY A 198 18.88 19.84 -48.20
N GLY A 199 19.29 19.95 -46.93
CA GLY A 199 18.56 19.42 -45.76
C GLY A 199 18.83 17.95 -45.44
N ALA A 200 19.67 17.27 -46.22
CA ALA A 200 20.06 15.87 -46.01
C ALA A 200 21.05 15.75 -44.85
N LEU A 201 20.88 14.71 -44.02
CA LEU A 201 21.79 14.42 -42.91
C LEU A 201 22.96 13.57 -43.41
N ARG A 202 24.19 14.06 -43.21
CA ARG A 202 25.45 13.38 -43.54
C ARG A 202 26.25 13.03 -42.30
N LYS A 203 27.00 11.93 -42.36
CA LYS A 203 27.98 11.48 -41.36
C LYS A 203 29.37 11.58 -41.97
N THR A 204 30.33 12.24 -41.31
CA THR A 204 31.71 12.31 -41.81
C THR A 204 32.56 11.26 -41.13
N TYR A 205 33.22 10.36 -41.87
CA TYR A 205 34.12 9.37 -41.28
C TYR A 205 35.35 10.05 -40.66
N LEU A 206 35.71 9.68 -39.44
CA LEU A 206 36.79 10.29 -38.66
C LEU A 206 37.99 9.36 -38.45
N GLY A 207 37.78 8.04 -38.49
CA GLY A 207 38.81 7.04 -38.22
C GLY A 207 38.28 5.84 -37.45
N GLU A 208 39.18 5.02 -36.91
CA GLU A 208 38.83 3.84 -36.11
C GLU A 208 39.20 4.05 -34.64
N ALA A 209 38.27 3.77 -33.73
CA ALA A 209 38.53 3.78 -32.30
C ALA A 209 38.59 2.35 -31.75
N THR A 210 39.54 2.10 -30.86
CA THR A 210 39.52 0.96 -29.95
C THR A 210 38.73 1.36 -28.71
N ILE A 211 37.64 0.65 -28.45
CA ILE A 211 36.74 0.88 -27.33
C ILE A 211 36.74 -0.31 -26.36
N GLU A 212 36.54 0.00 -25.09
CA GLU A 212 36.50 -0.96 -23.99
C GLU A 212 35.25 -0.73 -23.16
N ARG A 213 34.51 -1.80 -22.88
CA ARG A 213 33.33 -1.74 -22.01
C ARG A 213 33.78 -1.66 -20.56
N GLY A 214 33.41 -0.57 -19.90
CA GLY A 214 33.58 -0.38 -18.47
C GLY A 214 32.36 -0.86 -17.68
N ALA A 215 31.99 -0.10 -16.66
CA ALA A 215 30.83 -0.40 -15.82
C ALA A 215 29.49 -0.22 -16.56
N SER A 216 28.45 -0.84 -16.01
CA SER A 216 27.06 -0.52 -16.37
C SER A 216 26.42 0.16 -15.18
N GLU A 217 25.80 1.30 -15.41
CA GLU A 217 25.11 2.07 -14.38
C GLU A 217 23.61 2.02 -14.65
N THR A 218 22.86 1.59 -13.65
CA THR A 218 21.41 1.46 -13.71
C THR A 218 20.77 2.55 -12.85
N PHE A 219 19.88 3.33 -13.48
CA PHE A 219 19.13 4.41 -12.85
C PHE A 219 17.66 4.02 -12.77
N THR A 220 17.04 4.22 -11.62
CA THR A 220 15.65 3.86 -11.36
C THR A 220 14.78 5.11 -11.23
N SER A 221 13.45 4.93 -11.25
CA SER A 221 12.49 6.01 -10.99
C SER A 221 12.87 6.84 -9.76
N GLY A 222 13.11 8.14 -9.96
CA GLY A 222 13.56 9.05 -8.91
C GLY A 222 15.04 9.37 -8.99
N ASP A 223 15.84 8.66 -9.79
CA ASP A 223 17.26 8.98 -10.00
C ASP A 223 17.46 10.00 -11.13
N ALA A 224 18.60 10.68 -11.09
CA ALA A 224 19.07 11.53 -12.18
C ALA A 224 20.52 11.18 -12.56
N TYR A 225 20.77 11.05 -13.85
CA TYR A 225 22.07 10.92 -14.48
C TYR A 225 22.47 12.24 -15.11
N ALA A 226 23.76 12.57 -15.07
CA ALA A 226 24.32 13.65 -15.88
C ALA A 226 25.64 13.17 -16.48
N GLN A 227 25.85 13.50 -17.75
CA GLN A 227 27.06 13.08 -18.45
C GLN A 227 28.23 14.02 -18.10
N PRO A 228 29.30 13.55 -17.44
CA PRO A 228 30.48 14.34 -17.14
C PRO A 228 31.28 14.65 -18.42
N LEU A 229 31.89 15.84 -18.42
CA LEU A 229 32.72 16.37 -19.51
C LEU A 229 34.17 15.89 -19.44
N GLU A 230 34.69 15.76 -18.21
CA GLU A 230 36.09 15.40 -17.94
C GLU A 230 36.38 13.91 -18.13
N ASP A 231 35.34 13.08 -18.07
CA ASP A 231 35.36 11.62 -18.31
C ASP A 231 34.36 11.25 -19.40
N ALA A 232 34.54 11.81 -20.60
CA ALA A 232 33.67 11.55 -21.75
C ALA A 232 33.66 10.04 -22.06
N HIS A 233 32.60 9.38 -21.61
CA HIS A 233 32.34 7.99 -21.89
C HIS A 233 31.18 7.87 -22.87
N PHE A 234 31.27 6.87 -23.73
CA PHE A 234 30.24 6.58 -24.69
C PHE A 234 29.18 5.77 -24.00
N VAL A 235 27.93 6.19 -24.20
CA VAL A 235 26.81 5.52 -23.59
C VAL A 235 26.14 4.71 -24.68
N GLU A 236 26.07 3.41 -24.46
CA GLU A 236 25.05 2.58 -25.09
C GLU A 236 23.92 2.54 -24.08
N THR A 237 22.87 3.34 -24.34
CA THR A 237 21.70 3.37 -23.47
C THR A 237 20.84 2.21 -23.90
N ASN A 238 21.04 1.09 -23.23
CA ASN A 238 20.01 0.10 -23.22
C ASN A 238 18.99 0.56 -22.19
N ALA A 239 17.80 0.91 -22.65
CA ALA A 239 16.60 0.66 -21.86
C ALA A 239 16.40 -0.87 -21.70
N GLU A 240 17.46 -1.60 -21.32
CA GLU A 240 17.39 -2.94 -20.80
C GLU A 240 16.63 -2.81 -19.48
N THR A 241 15.49 -3.50 -19.44
CA THR A 241 14.65 -3.76 -18.27
C THR A 241 13.39 -2.91 -18.05
N GLY A 242 12.64 -2.66 -19.12
CA GLY A 242 11.16 -2.77 -19.03
C GLY A 242 10.68 -4.22 -18.79
N PHE A 243 11.58 -5.22 -18.83
CA PHE A 243 11.24 -6.65 -18.89
C PHE A 243 11.11 -7.37 -17.55
N ALA A 244 11.70 -6.90 -16.44
CA ALA A 244 11.57 -7.61 -15.16
C ALA A 244 10.14 -7.50 -14.61
N ASN A 245 9.48 -6.36 -14.83
CA ASN A 245 8.15 -6.07 -14.29
C ASN A 245 7.10 -5.71 -15.36
N GLY A 246 7.48 -5.60 -16.65
CA GLY A 246 6.63 -5.37 -17.83
C GLY A 246 6.08 -3.93 -18.04
N ASP A 247 6.66 -2.94 -17.39
CA ASP A 247 6.25 -1.53 -17.43
C ASP A 247 6.91 -0.73 -18.58
N PHE A 248 6.44 0.50 -18.79
CA PHE A 248 6.99 1.49 -19.74
C PHE A 248 8.00 2.41 -19.01
N CYS A 249 9.05 2.86 -19.70
CA CYS A 249 10.08 3.75 -19.12
C CYS A 249 9.87 5.19 -19.61
N SER A 250 10.08 6.17 -18.74
CA SER A 250 10.11 7.57 -19.16
C SER A 250 11.17 8.40 -18.45
N THR A 251 11.75 9.34 -19.21
CA THR A 251 12.82 10.21 -18.71
C THR A 251 12.59 11.65 -19.13
N VAL A 252 12.82 12.59 -18.22
CA VAL A 252 12.96 14.00 -18.58
C VAL A 252 14.43 14.31 -18.82
N TYR A 253 14.71 14.85 -19.99
CA TYR A 253 16.05 15.13 -20.47
C TYR A 253 16.24 16.63 -20.65
N VAL A 254 17.19 17.20 -19.93
CA VAL A 254 17.62 18.59 -20.11
C VAL A 254 18.96 18.56 -20.80
N HIS A 255 19.04 19.19 -21.96
CA HIS A 255 20.35 19.44 -22.57
C HIS A 255 20.73 20.90 -22.46
N GLY A 256 22.04 21.11 -22.28
CA GLY A 256 22.69 22.40 -22.31
C GLY A 256 23.44 22.66 -23.62
N PRO A 257 24.48 23.51 -23.58
CA PRO A 257 25.30 23.88 -24.74
C PRO A 257 26.08 22.69 -25.31
N ALA A 258 26.57 22.87 -26.55
CA ALA A 258 27.39 21.86 -27.22
C ALA A 258 28.74 21.67 -26.52
N LEU A 259 29.18 20.42 -26.44
CA LEU A 259 30.51 20.08 -25.96
C LEU A 259 31.55 20.36 -27.05
N VAL A 260 32.63 21.02 -26.65
CA VAL A 260 33.78 21.32 -27.52
C VAL A 260 35.05 20.80 -26.85
N ASP A 261 36.03 20.38 -27.66
CA ASP A 261 37.35 20.01 -27.16
C ASP A 261 38.15 21.23 -26.68
N ARG A 262 39.37 21.01 -26.17
CA ARG A 262 40.26 22.10 -25.70
C ARG A 262 40.62 23.12 -26.80
N ALA A 263 40.43 22.77 -28.07
CA ALA A 263 40.65 23.63 -29.23
C ALA A 263 39.34 24.26 -29.77
N GLY A 264 38.21 24.09 -29.07
CA GLY A 264 36.91 24.64 -29.45
C GLY A 264 36.19 23.85 -30.56
N ARG A 265 36.66 22.65 -30.92
CA ARG A 265 36.09 21.82 -31.99
C ARG A 265 35.02 20.88 -31.43
N ALA A 266 34.00 20.60 -32.22
CA ALA A 266 32.96 19.64 -31.84
C ALA A 266 33.53 18.21 -31.69
N LEU A 267 33.18 17.53 -30.61
CA LEU A 267 33.65 16.16 -30.33
C LEU A 267 33.06 15.13 -31.32
N PRO A 268 33.78 14.02 -31.62
CA PRO A 268 33.24 12.86 -32.34
C PRO A 268 32.02 12.27 -31.60
N VAL A 269 31.03 11.76 -32.34
CA VAL A 269 29.69 11.52 -31.75
C VAL A 269 29.16 10.12 -31.98
N LEU A 270 29.55 9.41 -33.05
CA LEU A 270 28.89 8.17 -33.47
C LEU A 270 29.87 7.05 -33.75
N PHE A 271 29.55 5.84 -33.29
CA PHE A 271 30.28 4.60 -33.56
C PHE A 271 29.38 3.67 -34.38
N GLU A 272 29.96 2.99 -35.34
CA GLU A 272 29.27 2.02 -36.19
C GLU A 272 29.90 0.64 -36.03
N ASP A 273 29.13 -0.44 -36.20
CA ASP A 273 29.66 -1.80 -36.14
C ASP A 273 30.54 -2.14 -37.37
N ALA A 274 30.29 -1.47 -38.49
CA ALA A 274 31.06 -1.59 -39.73
C ALA A 274 31.13 -0.23 -40.45
N ARG A 275 32.15 -0.03 -41.28
CA ARG A 275 32.30 1.19 -42.07
C ARG A 275 31.15 1.28 -43.07
N LEU A 276 30.49 2.43 -43.11
CA LEU A 276 29.41 2.70 -44.06
C LEU A 276 29.96 2.66 -45.51
N PRO A 277 29.18 2.15 -46.49
CA PRO A 277 29.61 2.02 -47.88
C PRO A 277 29.96 3.36 -48.55
N ASP A 278 29.21 4.41 -48.19
CA ASP A 278 29.44 5.79 -48.61
C ASP A 278 29.74 6.64 -47.37
N ASP A 279 30.84 7.40 -47.41
CA ASP A 279 31.22 8.37 -46.37
C ASP A 279 30.24 9.59 -46.32
N ASP A 280 29.13 9.53 -47.06
CA ASP A 280 28.12 10.59 -47.29
C ASP A 280 26.66 10.09 -47.21
N ALA A 281 26.40 8.89 -46.68
CA ALA A 281 25.07 8.25 -46.72
C ALA A 281 23.94 9.17 -46.21
N THR A 282 22.99 9.50 -47.10
CA THR A 282 21.79 10.29 -46.78
C THR A 282 20.88 9.50 -45.83
N VAL A 283 20.68 10.00 -44.62
CA VAL A 283 19.75 9.39 -43.66
C VAL A 283 18.35 9.97 -43.84
N PRO A 284 17.30 9.14 -44.01
CA PRO A 284 15.91 9.61 -44.08
C PRO A 284 15.56 10.43 -42.83
N THR A 285 14.97 11.61 -43.01
CA THR A 285 14.49 12.41 -41.89
C THR A 285 13.27 11.76 -41.27
N ILE A 286 13.30 11.54 -39.96
CA ILE A 286 12.14 11.05 -39.22
C ILE A 286 11.06 12.15 -39.23
N PRO A 287 9.82 11.85 -39.67
CA PRO A 287 8.75 12.83 -39.70
C PRO A 287 8.37 13.30 -38.29
N ALA A 288 7.97 14.56 -38.18
CA ALA A 288 7.41 15.10 -36.96
C ALA A 288 6.05 14.44 -36.65
N LEU A 289 5.67 14.44 -35.37
CA LEU A 289 4.34 13.98 -34.94
C LEU A 289 3.26 14.95 -35.43
N ALA A 290 2.12 14.40 -35.85
CA ALA A 290 0.89 15.18 -35.95
C ALA A 290 0.43 15.62 -34.55
N VAL A 291 -0.34 16.71 -34.48
CA VAL A 291 -0.82 17.27 -33.20
C VAL A 291 -1.68 16.24 -32.45
N GLU A 292 -2.52 15.49 -33.17
CA GLU A 292 -3.38 14.45 -32.63
C GLU A 292 -2.57 13.27 -32.07
N GLN A 293 -1.47 12.92 -32.74
CA GLN A 293 -0.56 11.86 -32.27
C GLN A 293 0.15 12.27 -30.98
N LEU A 294 0.67 13.51 -30.93
CA LEU A 294 1.27 14.06 -29.71
C LEU A 294 0.24 14.09 -28.57
N ARG A 295 -0.97 14.59 -28.82
CA ARG A 295 -2.03 14.64 -27.82
C ARG A 295 -2.36 13.26 -27.29
N GLY A 296 -2.54 12.28 -28.16
CA GLY A 296 -2.80 10.89 -27.77
C GLY A 296 -1.68 10.32 -26.90
N CYS A 297 -0.42 10.58 -27.26
CA CYS A 297 0.76 10.18 -26.48
C CYS A 297 0.76 10.83 -25.08
N LEU A 298 0.56 12.14 -24.99
CA LEU A 298 0.55 12.88 -23.72
C LEU A 298 -0.63 12.52 -22.82
N VAL A 299 -1.83 12.34 -23.38
CA VAL A 299 -3.01 11.86 -22.63
C VAL A 299 -2.75 10.48 -22.04
N ARG A 300 -2.27 9.54 -22.85
CA ARG A 300 -1.92 8.20 -22.38
C ARG A 300 -0.88 8.24 -21.26
N TYR A 301 0.15 9.06 -21.44
CA TYR A 301 1.23 9.20 -20.46
C TYR A 301 0.73 9.81 -19.14
N ARG A 302 -0.05 10.90 -19.21
CA ARG A 302 -0.69 11.54 -18.05
C ARG A 302 -1.57 10.57 -17.29
N ASP A 303 -2.46 9.85 -17.98
CA ASP A 303 -3.40 8.93 -17.35
C ASP A 303 -2.65 7.81 -16.62
N THR A 304 -1.55 7.34 -17.21
CA THR A 304 -0.70 6.33 -16.59
C THR A 304 0.02 6.88 -15.35
N LEU A 305 0.54 8.12 -15.39
CA LEU A 305 1.11 8.77 -14.20
C LEU A 305 0.06 8.98 -13.11
N THR A 306 -1.17 9.36 -13.48
CA THR A 306 -2.29 9.50 -12.53
C THR A 306 -2.59 8.19 -11.84
N GLU A 307 -2.64 7.09 -12.58
CA GLU A 307 -2.87 5.77 -12.03
C GLU A 307 -1.77 5.36 -11.03
N ILE A 308 -0.50 5.57 -11.40
CA ILE A 308 0.66 5.33 -10.52
C ILE A 308 0.57 6.18 -9.24
N LEU A 309 0.23 7.46 -9.37
CA LEU A 309 0.14 8.38 -8.23
C LEU A 309 -1.02 8.03 -7.31
N SER A 310 -2.19 7.68 -7.85
CA SER A 310 -3.33 7.20 -7.06
C SER A 310 -2.98 5.94 -6.28
N PHE A 311 -2.19 5.04 -6.87
CA PHE A 311 -1.69 3.86 -6.15
C PHE A 311 -0.75 4.24 -5.01
N TYR A 312 0.17 5.19 -5.21
CA TYR A 312 1.00 5.68 -4.11
C TYR A 312 0.15 6.34 -3.02
N ASP A 313 -0.78 7.21 -3.38
CA ASP A 313 -1.67 7.86 -2.42
C ASP A 313 -2.47 6.82 -1.61
N TRP A 314 -2.95 5.75 -2.26
CA TRP A 314 -3.59 4.61 -1.61
C TRP A 314 -2.63 3.83 -0.69
N LEU A 315 -1.41 3.55 -1.15
CA LEU A 315 -0.38 2.82 -0.39
C LEU A 315 0.01 3.56 0.91
N TYR A 316 -0.21 4.87 0.96
CA TYR A 316 0.08 5.75 2.09
C TYR A 316 -1.18 6.39 2.69
N ASP A 317 -2.38 5.85 2.42
CA ASP A 317 -3.65 6.45 2.84
C ASP A 317 -3.79 6.43 4.38
N PRO A 318 -3.94 7.61 5.03
CA PRO A 318 -4.18 7.71 6.46
C PRO A 318 -5.44 6.99 6.95
N LYS A 319 -6.45 6.79 6.09
CA LYS A 319 -7.70 6.06 6.39
C LYS A 319 -7.43 4.62 6.81
N HIS A 320 -6.39 3.98 6.25
CA HIS A 320 -5.94 2.64 6.63
C HIS A 320 -4.86 2.67 7.73
N GLY A 321 -4.53 3.86 8.23
CA GLY A 321 -3.61 4.09 9.33
C GLY A 321 -2.14 3.75 9.06
N ARG A 322 -1.73 3.37 7.84
CA ARG A 322 -0.38 2.79 7.61
C ARG A 322 0.21 3.02 6.22
N ASN A 323 1.54 2.92 6.20
CA ASN A 323 2.41 2.88 5.04
C ASN A 323 2.56 1.42 4.55
N LEU A 324 1.76 0.99 3.56
CA LEU A 324 1.71 -0.39 3.06
C LEU A 324 2.91 -0.78 2.17
N SER A 325 3.87 0.13 1.97
CA SER A 325 5.00 -0.08 1.08
C SER A 325 5.95 -1.20 1.53
N VAL A 326 6.00 -1.52 2.82
CA VAL A 326 6.84 -2.61 3.34
C VAL A 326 6.31 -3.96 2.90
N GLY A 327 4.98 -4.16 2.97
CA GLY A 327 4.34 -5.37 2.49
C GLY A 327 4.43 -5.52 0.98
N MET A 328 4.35 -4.42 0.23
CA MET A 328 4.63 -4.43 -1.21
C MET A 328 6.06 -4.88 -1.52
N ILE A 329 7.06 -4.39 -0.77
CA ILE A 329 8.47 -4.82 -0.91
C ILE A 329 8.62 -6.31 -0.57
N ALA A 330 7.95 -6.80 0.47
CA ALA A 330 7.91 -8.22 0.80
C ALA A 330 7.31 -9.06 -0.34
N GLY A 331 6.24 -8.59 -0.97
CA GLY A 331 5.66 -9.22 -2.15
C GLY A 331 6.65 -9.33 -3.32
N TYR A 332 7.41 -8.26 -3.60
CA TYR A 332 8.45 -8.31 -4.63
C TYR A 332 9.57 -9.30 -4.31
N LEU A 333 9.99 -9.40 -3.04
CA LEU A 333 10.97 -10.40 -2.61
C LEU A 333 10.47 -11.82 -2.92
N LEU A 334 9.20 -12.11 -2.65
CA LEU A 334 8.59 -13.41 -2.97
C LEU A 334 8.50 -13.64 -4.49
N CYS A 335 8.09 -12.63 -5.27
CA CYS A 335 8.04 -12.75 -6.72
C CYS A 335 9.40 -13.15 -7.32
N GLU A 336 10.47 -12.50 -6.87
CA GLU A 336 11.84 -12.78 -7.34
C GLU A 336 12.33 -14.16 -6.87
N GLU A 337 12.16 -14.48 -5.58
CA GLU A 337 12.61 -15.76 -5.02
C GLU A 337 11.93 -16.95 -5.71
N PHE A 338 10.62 -16.86 -5.93
CA PHE A 338 9.81 -17.92 -6.52
C PHE A 338 9.68 -17.79 -8.04
N ARG A 339 10.35 -16.81 -8.66
CA ARG A 339 10.32 -16.50 -10.11
C ARG A 339 8.92 -16.48 -10.68
N THR A 340 8.01 -15.84 -9.95
CA THR A 340 6.60 -15.74 -10.30
C THR A 340 6.18 -14.28 -10.24
N PRO A 341 5.29 -13.85 -11.13
CA PRO A 341 4.63 -12.57 -10.95
C PRO A 341 3.58 -12.63 -9.82
N HIS A 342 3.13 -13.82 -9.39
CA HIS A 342 1.98 -13.98 -8.50
C HIS A 342 2.39 -14.17 -7.04
N ALA A 343 2.92 -13.12 -6.40
CA ALA A 343 3.31 -13.17 -4.98
C ALA A 343 2.19 -13.65 -4.06
N ILE A 344 0.95 -13.20 -4.30
CA ILE A 344 -0.23 -13.57 -3.50
C ILE A 344 -0.50 -15.07 -3.59
N ASP A 345 -0.62 -15.60 -4.81
CA ASP A 345 -0.94 -17.02 -5.02
C ASP A 345 0.13 -17.94 -4.42
N VAL A 346 1.40 -17.53 -4.51
CA VAL A 346 2.51 -18.27 -3.92
C VAL A 346 2.52 -18.14 -2.40
N PHE A 347 2.24 -16.96 -1.86
CA PHE A 347 2.12 -16.73 -0.42
C PHE A 347 1.00 -17.56 0.20
N GLU A 348 -0.15 -17.71 -0.46
CA GLU A 348 -1.25 -18.56 0.02
C GLU A 348 -0.93 -20.04 -0.10
N ARG A 349 -0.39 -20.50 -1.24
CA ARG A 349 -0.20 -21.93 -1.51
C ARG A 349 1.06 -22.51 -0.87
N ARG A 350 2.04 -21.67 -0.56
CA ARG A 350 3.37 -22.06 -0.07
C ARG A 350 3.78 -21.19 1.12
N TYR A 351 2.83 -20.95 2.02
CA TYR A 351 3.00 -20.02 3.14
C TYR A 351 4.26 -20.28 3.98
N ASP A 352 4.53 -21.54 4.33
CA ASP A 352 5.70 -21.89 5.14
C ASP A 352 7.04 -21.62 4.43
N ASP A 353 7.10 -21.90 3.11
CA ASP A 353 8.28 -21.57 2.29
C ASP A 353 8.49 -20.05 2.25
N CYS A 354 7.40 -19.30 2.01
CA CYS A 354 7.43 -17.83 1.96
C CYS A 354 7.83 -17.22 3.30
N LYS A 355 7.35 -17.76 4.41
CA LYS A 355 7.76 -17.36 5.76
C LYS A 355 9.27 -17.51 5.94
N GLY A 356 9.85 -18.65 5.57
CA GLY A 356 11.29 -18.87 5.68
C GLY A 356 12.11 -17.87 4.85
N VAL A 357 11.61 -17.47 3.69
CA VAL A 357 12.23 -16.44 2.84
C VAL A 357 12.16 -15.07 3.51
N LEU A 358 11.00 -14.66 4.00
CA LEU A 358 10.81 -13.35 4.63
C LEU A 358 11.61 -13.23 5.93
N ASP A 359 11.58 -14.24 6.81
CA ASP A 359 12.34 -14.28 8.07
C ASP A 359 13.85 -14.13 7.81
N ARG A 360 14.37 -14.72 6.72
CA ARG A 360 15.77 -14.58 6.32
C ARG A 360 16.12 -13.13 5.94
N TYR A 361 15.27 -12.46 5.16
CA TYR A 361 15.49 -11.05 4.79
C TYR A 361 15.30 -10.09 5.96
N GLU A 362 14.39 -10.40 6.90
CA GLU A 362 14.26 -9.69 8.19
C GLU A 362 15.56 -9.75 9.00
N GLY A 363 16.19 -10.93 9.06
CA GLY A 363 17.50 -11.11 9.71
C GLY A 363 18.59 -10.24 9.09
N VAL A 364 18.72 -10.26 7.75
CA VAL A 364 19.69 -9.41 7.02
C VAL A 364 19.42 -7.93 7.26
N LEU A 365 18.15 -7.51 7.20
CA LEU A 365 17.74 -6.13 7.47
C LEU A 365 18.13 -5.70 8.89
N SER A 366 17.88 -6.54 9.90
CA SER A 366 18.26 -6.28 11.28
C SER A 366 19.78 -6.16 11.45
N ASP A 367 20.56 -7.05 10.84
CA ASP A 367 22.03 -7.00 10.90
C ASP A 367 22.59 -5.70 10.29
N VAL A 368 22.04 -5.26 9.16
CA VAL A 368 22.45 -4.00 8.52
C VAL A 368 22.08 -2.78 9.38
N LEU A 369 20.88 -2.77 9.97
CA LEU A 369 20.43 -1.65 10.80
C LEU A 369 21.15 -1.56 12.15
N ASP A 370 21.59 -2.69 12.72
CA ASP A 370 22.40 -2.73 13.92
C ASP A 370 23.91 -2.50 13.65
N GLY A 371 24.32 -2.27 12.39
CA GLY A 371 25.72 -2.08 12.02
C GLY A 371 26.58 -3.33 12.20
N ARG A 372 25.96 -4.52 12.24
CA ARG A 372 26.64 -5.81 12.32
C ARG A 372 27.21 -6.25 10.97
N THR A 373 26.72 -5.67 9.88
CA THR A 373 27.28 -5.85 8.52
C THR A 373 27.03 -4.63 7.64
N ASP A 374 28.05 -4.24 6.88
CA ASP A 374 27.97 -3.14 5.90
C ASP A 374 27.84 -3.67 4.46
N ARG A 375 27.93 -4.99 4.29
CA ARG A 375 28.10 -5.65 3.00
C ARG A 375 26.79 -6.22 2.49
N LEU A 376 26.06 -5.42 1.73
CA LEU A 376 25.06 -5.89 0.77
C LEU A 376 25.73 -6.05 -0.60
N SER A 377 25.81 -7.28 -1.12
CA SER A 377 26.40 -7.57 -2.43
C SER A 377 25.68 -6.82 -3.56
N ASP A 378 26.38 -5.92 -4.26
CA ASP A 378 25.83 -5.20 -5.43
C ASP A 378 25.44 -6.14 -6.59
N ALA A 379 25.98 -7.36 -6.62
CA ALA A 379 25.68 -8.35 -7.64
C ALA A 379 24.34 -9.08 -7.42
N ASP A 380 23.76 -9.00 -6.21
CA ASP A 380 22.52 -9.71 -5.88
C ASP A 380 21.32 -8.76 -5.98
N ARG A 381 20.46 -8.99 -6.98
CA ARG A 381 19.26 -8.19 -7.25
C ARG A 381 18.34 -8.06 -6.03
N SER A 382 18.31 -9.04 -5.14
CA SER A 382 17.46 -9.01 -3.94
C SER A 382 17.89 -7.93 -2.93
N THR A 383 19.17 -7.54 -2.93
CA THR A 383 19.69 -6.50 -2.01
C THR A 383 19.10 -5.13 -2.25
N ARG A 384 18.55 -4.84 -3.45
CA ARG A 384 17.87 -3.57 -3.74
C ARG A 384 16.65 -3.36 -2.83
N TYR A 385 15.91 -4.42 -2.53
CA TYR A 385 14.75 -4.37 -1.67
C TYR A 385 15.15 -4.15 -0.21
N VAL A 386 16.23 -4.80 0.23
CA VAL A 386 16.80 -4.56 1.56
C VAL A 386 17.28 -3.11 1.69
N ARG A 387 17.92 -2.54 0.66
CA ARG A 387 18.30 -1.11 0.64
C ARG A 387 17.10 -0.18 0.75
N LEU A 388 16.00 -0.48 0.06
CA LEU A 388 14.75 0.28 0.18
C LEU A 388 14.18 0.23 1.60
N LEU A 389 14.21 -0.95 2.24
CA LEU A 389 13.77 -1.12 3.62
C LEU A 389 14.67 -0.36 4.60
N VAL A 390 15.99 -0.41 4.42
CA VAL A 390 16.95 0.37 5.22
C VAL A 390 16.74 1.88 5.06
N ALA A 391 16.50 2.34 3.83
CA ALA A 391 16.19 3.75 3.58
C ALA A 391 14.90 4.17 4.27
N LYS A 392 13.87 3.32 4.25
CA LYS A 392 12.61 3.55 4.98
C LYS A 392 12.82 3.61 6.49
N ALA A 393 13.59 2.67 7.04
CA ALA A 393 13.92 2.65 8.47
C ALA A 393 14.66 3.93 8.91
N ARG A 394 15.63 4.39 8.11
CA ARG A 394 16.40 5.63 8.38
C ARG A 394 15.57 6.90 8.22
N ALA A 395 14.55 6.88 7.36
CA ALA A 395 13.65 8.01 7.16
C ALA A 395 12.53 8.07 8.20
N HIS A 396 12.40 7.06 9.08
CA HIS A 396 11.38 7.05 10.13
C HIS A 396 11.68 8.16 11.17
N PRO A 397 10.68 8.97 11.58
CA PRO A 397 10.89 10.09 12.49
C PRO A 397 11.56 9.70 13.82
N ASP A 398 11.15 8.55 14.37
CA ASP A 398 11.66 8.01 15.64
C ASP A 398 12.87 7.07 15.44
N GLY A 399 13.41 7.05 14.22
CA GLY A 399 14.61 6.30 13.84
C GLY A 399 14.40 4.82 13.52
N PRO A 400 15.49 4.12 13.11
CA PRO A 400 15.40 2.76 12.58
C PRO A 400 14.91 1.69 13.56
N ARG A 401 15.20 1.85 14.86
CA ARG A 401 14.78 0.91 15.92
C ARG A 401 13.27 0.97 16.15
N ALA A 402 12.69 2.17 16.16
CA ALA A 402 11.24 2.35 16.23
C ALA A 402 10.57 1.76 14.99
N TRP A 403 11.11 2.05 13.80
CA TRP A 403 10.60 1.48 12.56
C TRP A 403 10.64 -0.06 12.54
N LEU A 404 11.69 -0.69 13.07
CA LEU A 404 11.76 -2.15 13.20
C LEU A 404 10.67 -2.70 14.13
N GLY A 405 10.36 -2.01 15.23
CA GLY A 405 9.28 -2.39 16.13
C GLY A 405 7.88 -2.29 15.49
N GLU A 406 7.70 -1.30 14.62
CA GLU A 406 6.40 -1.00 14.00
C GLU A 406 6.15 -1.76 12.68
N TYR A 407 7.19 -1.92 11.86
CA TYR A 407 7.14 -2.41 10.47
C TYR A 407 8.21 -3.47 10.14
N GLY A 408 9.08 -3.83 11.08
CA GLY A 408 10.25 -4.69 10.82
C GLY A 408 9.92 -6.13 10.48
N SER A 409 8.69 -6.59 10.77
CA SER A 409 8.22 -7.92 10.38
C SER A 409 7.64 -7.89 8.96
N LEU A 410 8.47 -8.15 7.95
CA LEU A 410 8.08 -8.30 6.55
C LEU A 410 6.93 -9.28 6.35
N ARG A 411 6.87 -10.37 7.12
CA ARG A 411 5.73 -11.30 7.06
C ARG A 411 4.41 -10.64 7.47
N LYS A 412 4.39 -9.97 8.62
CA LYS A 412 3.23 -9.18 9.10
C LYS A 412 2.84 -8.11 8.08
N GLU A 413 3.82 -7.44 7.49
CA GLU A 413 3.55 -6.43 6.47
C GLU A 413 3.06 -7.02 5.15
N MET A 414 3.54 -8.19 4.73
CA MET A 414 3.05 -8.89 3.53
C MET A 414 1.58 -9.28 3.69
N TRP A 415 1.20 -9.81 4.85
CA TRP A 415 -0.20 -10.03 5.20
C TRP A 415 -0.99 -8.72 5.11
N ARG A 416 -0.52 -7.64 5.74
CA ARG A 416 -1.13 -6.29 5.69
C ARG A 416 -1.38 -5.79 4.27
N TYR A 417 -0.37 -5.86 3.41
CA TYR A 417 -0.50 -5.47 2.01
C TYR A 417 -1.46 -6.39 1.24
N PHE A 418 -1.39 -7.70 1.49
CA PHE A 418 -2.21 -8.68 0.81
C PHE A 418 -3.71 -8.46 1.02
N GLY A 419 -4.21 -8.29 2.25
CA GLY A 419 -5.65 -8.09 2.38
C GLY A 419 -6.12 -6.65 2.23
N ALA A 420 -5.24 -5.64 2.27
CA ALA A 420 -5.59 -4.32 1.74
C ALA A 420 -6.02 -4.42 0.26
N LEU A 421 -5.33 -5.24 -0.53
CA LEU A 421 -5.71 -5.53 -1.92
C LEU A 421 -7.02 -6.34 -2.05
N ARG A 422 -7.41 -7.13 -1.04
CA ARG A 422 -8.67 -7.90 -1.04
C ARG A 422 -9.88 -7.10 -0.56
N GLY A 423 -9.69 -6.12 0.34
CA GLY A 423 -10.77 -5.33 0.94
C GLY A 423 -11.37 -4.26 0.03
N GLU A 424 -10.58 -3.66 -0.87
CA GLU A 424 -11.04 -2.60 -1.77
C GLU A 424 -10.96 -3.02 -3.25
N VAL A 425 -11.97 -3.76 -3.73
CA VAL A 425 -12.17 -3.92 -5.19
C VAL A 425 -12.73 -2.61 -5.75
N SER A 426 -11.87 -1.60 -5.92
CA SER A 426 -12.11 -0.58 -6.94
C SER A 426 -11.83 -1.22 -8.31
N PRO A 427 -12.79 -1.28 -9.24
CA PRO A 427 -12.60 -1.85 -10.57
C PRO A 427 -11.60 -1.05 -11.46
N ARG A 428 -10.85 -0.09 -10.89
CA ARG A 428 -9.94 0.82 -11.60
C ARG A 428 -8.54 0.98 -10.98
N ILE A 429 -8.19 0.22 -9.93
CA ILE A 429 -6.80 0.17 -9.46
C ILE A 429 -6.10 -0.97 -10.21
N THR A 430 -5.35 -0.64 -11.26
CA THR A 430 -4.68 -1.58 -12.17
C THR A 430 -3.15 -1.45 -12.16
N VAL A 431 -2.55 -1.11 -11.03
CA VAL A 431 -1.09 -0.98 -10.93
C VAL A 431 -0.44 -2.31 -10.56
N LEU A 432 -0.33 -3.18 -11.57
CA LEU A 432 0.80 -4.08 -11.93
C LEU A 432 0.36 -4.96 -13.13
N LYS A 433 0.01 -4.35 -14.28
CA LYS A 433 -0.61 -5.10 -15.39
C LYS A 433 0.26 -6.18 -16.08
N PRO A 434 1.59 -6.25 -15.96
CA PRO A 434 2.31 -7.40 -16.51
C PRO A 434 2.27 -8.63 -15.60
N ILE A 435 1.80 -8.44 -14.36
CA ILE A 435 1.49 -9.49 -13.40
C ILE A 435 -0.01 -9.89 -13.46
N TRP A 436 -0.87 -9.09 -14.12
CA TRP A 436 -2.32 -9.14 -13.85
C TRP A 436 -3.31 -9.41 -14.97
N ASP A 437 -2.91 -9.75 -16.19
CA ASP A 437 -3.89 -10.16 -17.22
C ASP A 437 -4.50 -11.58 -16.98
N GLY A 438 -4.16 -12.25 -15.88
CA GLY A 438 -4.73 -13.56 -15.49
C GLY A 438 -5.83 -13.54 -14.42
N VAL A 439 -6.07 -12.44 -13.71
CA VAL A 439 -6.84 -12.48 -12.44
C VAL A 439 -8.30 -12.04 -12.55
N VAL A 440 -8.72 -11.28 -13.58
CA VAL A 440 -10.10 -10.70 -13.60
C VAL A 440 -11.15 -11.61 -14.25
N LYS A 441 -11.11 -12.93 -14.01
CA LYS A 441 -12.19 -13.86 -14.45
C LYS A 441 -12.68 -14.87 -13.43
N ARG A 442 -12.31 -14.76 -12.14
CA ARG A 442 -12.94 -15.55 -11.08
C ARG A 442 -13.33 -14.66 -9.89
N LYS A 443 -14.61 -14.29 -9.81
CA LYS A 443 -15.26 -14.01 -8.53
C LYS A 443 -15.27 -15.31 -7.73
N LEU A 444 -14.49 -15.43 -6.64
CA LEU A 444 -14.59 -16.52 -5.67
C LEU A 444 -14.21 -16.05 -4.24
N PRO A 445 -14.72 -16.72 -3.18
CA PRO A 445 -15.10 -16.13 -1.89
C PRO A 445 -14.03 -16.24 -0.79
N GLY A 446 -14.12 -15.36 0.22
CA GLY A 446 -13.30 -15.39 1.45
C GLY A 446 -12.53 -14.09 1.63
N GLY A 447 -13.02 -13.22 2.52
CA GLY A 447 -12.34 -11.98 2.88
C GLY A 447 -11.12 -12.32 3.72
N MET A 448 -10.12 -11.45 3.73
CA MET A 448 -9.18 -11.43 4.86
C MET A 448 -8.94 -9.96 5.19
N HIS A 449 -9.23 -9.61 6.44
CA HIS A 449 -9.71 -8.30 6.86
C HIS A 449 -8.59 -7.36 7.27
N TYR A 450 -8.59 -6.13 6.74
CA TYR A 450 -7.70 -5.06 7.18
C TYR A 450 -8.51 -3.81 7.52
N GLY A 451 -8.21 -3.24 8.69
CA GLY A 451 -9.06 -2.32 9.43
C GLY A 451 -9.03 -2.71 10.92
N HIS A 452 -10.00 -2.26 11.72
CA HIS A 452 -10.04 -2.63 13.14
C HIS A 452 -10.18 -4.13 13.33
N VAL A 453 -10.96 -4.81 12.48
CA VAL A 453 -11.18 -6.26 12.54
C VAL A 453 -9.88 -7.05 12.55
N GLY A 454 -8.90 -6.72 11.70
CA GLY A 454 -7.63 -7.44 11.66
C GLY A 454 -6.84 -7.31 12.97
N ALA A 455 -6.81 -6.12 13.58
CA ALA A 455 -6.18 -5.91 14.89
C ALA A 455 -6.95 -6.60 16.02
N MET A 456 -8.29 -6.62 15.93
CA MET A 456 -9.16 -7.30 16.88
C MET A 456 -9.03 -8.82 16.79
N ILE A 457 -8.83 -9.39 15.59
CA ILE A 457 -8.51 -10.81 15.40
C ILE A 457 -7.13 -11.14 15.99
N GLU A 458 -6.11 -10.30 15.76
CA GLU A 458 -4.78 -10.46 16.40
C GLU A 458 -4.92 -10.46 17.93
N ALA A 459 -5.68 -9.51 18.48
CA ALA A 459 -5.95 -9.44 19.91
C ALA A 459 -6.74 -10.66 20.42
N ALA A 460 -7.71 -11.16 19.65
CA ALA A 460 -8.48 -12.35 19.98
C ALA A 460 -7.59 -13.62 20.01
N PHE A 461 -6.65 -13.79 19.09
CA PHE A 461 -5.71 -14.91 19.13
C PHE A 461 -4.84 -14.89 20.39
N GLU A 462 -4.35 -13.72 20.79
CA GLU A 462 -3.57 -13.54 22.01
C GLU A 462 -4.41 -13.81 23.27
N ALA A 463 -5.65 -13.31 23.29
CA ALA A 463 -6.62 -13.58 24.35
C ALA A 463 -6.94 -15.08 24.47
N ASN A 464 -7.18 -15.76 23.34
CA ASN A 464 -7.43 -17.20 23.29
C ASN A 464 -6.27 -18.01 23.86
N ALA A 465 -5.04 -17.62 23.54
CA ALA A 465 -3.85 -18.29 24.07
C ALA A 465 -3.76 -18.14 25.60
N ILE A 466 -4.09 -16.97 26.16
CA ILE A 466 -4.14 -16.77 27.61
C ILE A 466 -5.27 -17.61 28.22
N ALA A 467 -6.49 -17.48 27.70
CA ALA A 467 -7.67 -18.17 28.21
C ALA A 467 -7.48 -19.69 28.23
N MET A 468 -6.99 -20.27 27.12
CA MET A 468 -6.80 -21.73 27.01
C MET A 468 -5.69 -22.26 27.91
N ARG A 469 -4.58 -21.52 28.09
CA ARG A 469 -3.53 -21.91 29.04
C ARG A 469 -4.09 -22.07 30.46
N HIS A 470 -4.90 -21.11 30.90
CA HIS A 470 -5.51 -21.15 32.24
C HIS A 470 -6.63 -22.19 32.33
N PHE A 471 -7.46 -22.32 31.29
CA PHE A 471 -8.55 -23.30 31.25
C PHE A 471 -8.02 -24.75 31.31
N GLU A 472 -6.96 -25.06 30.56
CA GLU A 472 -6.32 -26.38 30.57
C GLU A 472 -5.66 -26.67 31.92
N ALA A 473 -4.92 -25.70 32.47
CA ALA A 473 -4.29 -25.84 33.78
C ALA A 473 -5.33 -26.10 34.89
N HIS A 474 -6.44 -25.35 34.90
CA HIS A 474 -7.53 -25.54 35.86
C HIS A 474 -8.25 -26.88 35.68
N SER A 475 -8.37 -27.36 34.45
CA SER A 475 -9.04 -28.63 34.13
C SER A 475 -8.27 -29.87 34.61
N LEU A 476 -6.95 -29.78 34.80
CA LEU A 476 -6.10 -30.87 35.28
C LEU A 476 -6.20 -31.12 36.81
N GLY A 477 -6.82 -30.20 37.56
CA GLY A 477 -7.03 -30.32 39.01
C GLY A 477 -5.72 -30.28 39.84
N PRO A 478 -5.78 -30.60 41.16
CA PRO A 478 -4.66 -30.42 42.09
C PRO A 478 -3.37 -31.21 41.76
N ARG A 479 -3.44 -32.17 40.81
CA ARG A 479 -2.30 -32.98 40.38
C ARG A 479 -1.46 -32.33 39.27
N GLY A 480 -1.94 -31.23 38.67
CA GLY A 480 -1.28 -30.53 37.56
C GLY A 480 -0.30 -29.42 37.95
N GLY A 481 -0.09 -29.15 39.24
CA GLY A 481 0.90 -28.16 39.71
C GLY A 481 0.50 -26.69 39.54
N ALA A 482 -0.65 -26.38 38.94
CA ALA A 482 -1.21 -25.03 38.88
C ALA A 482 -2.07 -24.74 40.13
N GLY A 483 -1.97 -23.52 40.65
CA GLY A 483 -2.83 -23.04 41.74
C GLY A 483 -4.31 -23.03 41.35
N GLU A 484 -5.19 -23.16 42.34
CA GLU A 484 -6.64 -23.09 42.13
C GLU A 484 -7.04 -21.70 41.62
N LEU A 485 -7.79 -21.62 40.51
CA LEU A 485 -8.33 -20.33 40.04
C LEU A 485 -9.28 -19.78 41.11
N VAL A 486 -8.92 -18.63 41.68
CA VAL A 486 -9.71 -17.97 42.71
C VAL A 486 -10.74 -17.07 42.03
N ALA A 487 -12.02 -17.30 42.34
CA ALA A 487 -13.11 -16.45 41.92
C ALA A 487 -13.17 -15.18 42.77
N THR A 488 -13.30 -14.02 42.13
CA THR A 488 -13.55 -12.73 42.78
C THR A 488 -14.99 -12.33 42.54
N PHE A 489 -15.76 -12.02 43.59
CA PHE A 489 -17.17 -11.63 43.47
C PHE A 489 -17.27 -10.11 43.33
N LYS A 490 -17.73 -9.62 42.18
CA LYS A 490 -18.02 -8.19 41.95
C LYS A 490 -19.37 -7.80 42.57
N ASP A 491 -20.37 -8.67 42.46
CA ASP A 491 -21.66 -8.60 43.13
C ASP A 491 -22.31 -10.00 43.25
N GLU A 492 -23.58 -10.11 43.70
CA GLU A 492 -24.31 -11.38 43.86
C GLU A 492 -24.38 -12.21 42.57
N HIS A 493 -24.27 -11.56 41.41
CA HIS A 493 -24.49 -12.15 40.10
C HIS A 493 -23.27 -12.04 39.15
N ASN A 494 -22.24 -11.27 39.49
CA ASN A 494 -21.03 -11.07 38.68
C ASN A 494 -19.77 -11.63 39.38
N ILE A 495 -19.04 -12.50 38.67
CA ILE A 495 -17.84 -13.19 39.15
C ILE A 495 -16.74 -12.99 38.12
N ALA A 496 -15.56 -12.58 38.56
CA ALA A 496 -14.37 -12.41 37.75
C ALA A 496 -13.23 -13.33 38.22
N SER A 497 -12.15 -13.40 37.44
CA SER A 497 -10.91 -14.07 37.80
C SER A 497 -9.70 -13.21 37.41
N ALA A 498 -8.51 -13.52 37.91
CA ALA A 498 -7.28 -12.84 37.48
C ALA A 498 -6.96 -13.04 35.98
N VAL A 499 -7.65 -13.97 35.31
CA VAL A 499 -7.51 -14.22 33.87
C VAL A 499 -8.18 -13.12 33.05
N ASP A 500 -9.32 -12.60 33.52
CA ASP A 500 -10.05 -11.50 32.89
C ASP A 500 -9.13 -10.26 32.76
N ASP A 501 -8.43 -9.89 33.84
CA ASP A 501 -7.45 -8.81 33.86
C ASP A 501 -6.25 -9.04 32.91
N GLU A 502 -5.71 -10.26 32.89
CA GLU A 502 -4.56 -10.60 32.02
C GLU A 502 -4.93 -10.48 30.54
N ILE A 503 -6.13 -10.95 30.18
CA ILE A 503 -6.65 -10.87 28.81
C ILE A 503 -6.91 -9.40 28.44
N GLU A 504 -7.58 -8.63 29.28
CA GLU A 504 -7.91 -7.24 28.98
C GLU A 504 -6.64 -6.41 28.73
N GLU A 505 -5.62 -6.55 29.58
CA GLU A 505 -4.35 -5.82 29.42
C GLU A 505 -3.56 -6.29 28.18
N ARG A 506 -3.66 -7.57 27.80
CA ARG A 506 -3.05 -8.05 26.55
C ARG A 506 -3.76 -7.47 25.34
N VAL A 507 -5.09 -7.52 25.32
CA VAL A 507 -5.92 -6.97 24.24
C VAL A 507 -5.69 -5.46 24.11
N ARG A 508 -5.68 -4.72 25.23
CA ARG A 508 -5.37 -3.28 25.28
C ARG A 508 -4.04 -2.97 24.61
N ARG A 509 -2.97 -3.69 24.97
CA ARG A 509 -1.64 -3.50 24.38
C ARG A 509 -1.61 -3.74 22.89
N VAL A 510 -2.23 -4.82 22.41
CA VAL A 510 -2.31 -5.12 20.97
C VAL A 510 -3.07 -4.01 20.25
N LEU A 511 -4.27 -3.66 20.72
CA LEU A 511 -5.12 -2.68 20.05
C LEU A 511 -4.51 -1.27 20.06
N HIS A 512 -3.89 -0.82 21.15
CA HIS A 512 -3.22 0.49 21.19
C HIS A 512 -1.93 0.55 20.37
N ALA A 513 -1.22 -0.58 20.20
CA ALA A 513 -0.11 -0.64 19.25
C ALA A 513 -0.59 -0.41 17.81
N HIS A 514 -1.85 -0.77 17.51
CA HIS A 514 -2.45 -0.54 16.20
C HIS A 514 -3.15 0.82 16.07
N TYR A 515 -3.78 1.31 17.15
CA TYR A 515 -4.65 2.48 17.19
C TYR A 515 -4.43 3.28 18.48
N PRO A 516 -3.29 3.98 18.63
CA PRO A 516 -2.93 4.65 19.88
C PRO A 516 -3.83 5.83 20.25
N ALA A 517 -4.60 6.36 19.28
CA ALA A 517 -5.53 7.47 19.48
C ALA A 517 -6.96 7.03 19.86
N TYR A 518 -7.25 5.73 19.86
CA TYR A 518 -8.60 5.24 20.16
C TYR A 518 -8.74 5.05 21.67
N ARG A 519 -9.94 5.32 22.19
CA ARG A 519 -10.25 4.98 23.57
C ARG A 519 -10.37 3.47 23.74
N PHE A 520 -10.30 3.03 24.98
CA PHE A 520 -10.49 1.65 25.34
C PHE A 520 -11.38 1.58 26.57
N CYS A 521 -12.50 0.88 26.44
CA CYS A 521 -13.45 0.62 27.49
C CYS A 521 -13.56 -0.90 27.67
N GLY A 522 -13.02 -1.41 28.77
CA GLY A 522 -13.10 -2.83 29.12
C GLY A 522 -14.10 -3.08 30.25
N GLU A 523 -14.60 -4.31 30.37
CA GLU A 523 -15.44 -4.70 31.52
C GLU A 523 -14.72 -4.47 32.86
N GLU A 524 -13.42 -4.80 32.94
CA GLU A 524 -12.70 -4.83 34.22
C GLU A 524 -12.28 -3.44 34.69
N HIS A 525 -11.79 -2.61 33.76
CA HIS A 525 -11.21 -1.31 34.10
C HIS A 525 -12.02 -0.10 33.60
N GLY A 526 -13.12 -0.31 32.88
CA GLY A 526 -13.93 0.76 32.30
C GLY A 526 -13.20 1.58 31.24
N ASP A 527 -13.73 2.77 30.93
CA ASP A 527 -13.07 3.77 30.09
C ASP A 527 -12.22 4.69 30.98
N ALA A 528 -10.94 4.84 30.66
CA ALA A 528 -10.04 5.72 31.42
C ALA A 528 -10.19 7.20 31.04
N ASP A 529 -10.90 7.52 29.95
CA ASP A 529 -11.10 8.89 29.45
C ASP A 529 -12.51 9.42 29.79
N ASP A 530 -12.60 10.16 30.90
CA ASP A 530 -13.83 10.81 31.37
C ASP A 530 -14.29 12.01 30.50
N THR A 531 -13.57 12.37 29.44
CA THR A 531 -13.97 13.51 28.60
C THR A 531 -15.09 13.14 27.62
N ALA A 532 -16.03 14.05 27.38
CA ALA A 532 -17.09 13.83 26.42
C ALA A 532 -16.51 13.62 24.99
N PRO A 533 -16.89 12.54 24.28
CA PRO A 533 -16.36 12.27 22.95
C PRO A 533 -16.88 13.27 21.91
N VAL A 534 -16.03 13.60 20.93
CA VAL A 534 -16.41 14.39 19.75
C VAL A 534 -16.94 13.49 18.63
N ALA A 535 -17.77 14.01 17.74
CA ALA A 535 -18.27 13.24 16.59
C ALA A 535 -17.09 12.69 15.76
N GLY A 536 -17.15 11.39 15.43
CA GLY A 536 -16.07 10.64 14.78
C GLY A 536 -14.99 10.10 15.72
N ALA A 537 -15.05 10.37 17.02
CA ALA A 537 -14.17 9.72 18.00
C ALA A 537 -14.42 8.21 18.01
N ARG A 538 -13.39 7.41 18.28
CA ARG A 538 -13.46 5.96 18.24
C ARG A 538 -13.00 5.32 19.54
N ARG A 539 -13.61 4.19 19.89
CA ARG A 539 -13.24 3.37 21.03
C ARG A 539 -13.29 1.88 20.72
N PHE A 540 -12.49 1.10 21.42
CA PHE A 540 -12.71 -0.32 21.60
C PHE A 540 -13.57 -0.56 22.84
N LEU A 541 -14.58 -1.41 22.70
CA LEU A 541 -15.41 -1.90 23.79
C LEU A 541 -15.16 -3.41 23.92
N VAL A 542 -14.71 -3.85 25.09
CA VAL A 542 -14.12 -5.18 25.29
C VAL A 542 -14.72 -5.89 26.49
N ASP A 543 -15.13 -7.13 26.29
CA ASP A 543 -15.30 -8.12 27.36
C ASP A 543 -14.18 -9.17 27.20
N PRO A 544 -13.23 -9.22 28.14
CA PRO A 544 -12.09 -10.13 28.05
C PRO A 544 -12.45 -11.60 28.24
N LEU A 545 -13.57 -11.92 28.90
CA LEU A 545 -13.99 -13.29 29.20
C LEU A 545 -15.51 -13.42 29.45
N ASP A 546 -16.30 -13.26 28.39
CA ASP A 546 -17.75 -13.49 28.46
C ASP A 546 -18.04 -14.96 28.82
N GLY A 547 -18.77 -15.16 29.91
CA GLY A 547 -19.07 -16.49 30.45
C GLY A 547 -18.08 -16.98 31.51
N THR A 548 -17.54 -16.10 32.36
CA THR A 548 -16.62 -16.44 33.47
C THR A 548 -17.12 -17.59 34.35
N ARG A 549 -18.44 -17.71 34.58
CA ARG A 549 -19.04 -18.87 35.30
C ARG A 549 -18.80 -20.20 34.60
N ASN A 550 -18.85 -20.22 33.27
CA ASN A 550 -18.54 -21.41 32.49
C ASN A 550 -17.04 -21.71 32.56
N PHE A 551 -16.19 -20.70 32.42
CA PHE A 551 -14.74 -20.84 32.54
C PHE A 551 -14.32 -21.47 33.88
N LEU A 552 -14.76 -20.88 35.00
CA LEU A 552 -14.50 -21.39 36.36
C LEU A 552 -15.13 -22.77 36.59
N GLY A 553 -16.31 -23.00 36.00
CA GLY A 553 -17.04 -24.26 36.03
C GLY A 553 -16.52 -25.33 35.07
N ARG A 554 -15.38 -25.11 34.39
CA ARG A 554 -14.76 -26.03 33.41
C ARG A 554 -15.67 -26.40 32.24
N ARG A 555 -16.55 -25.48 31.83
CA ARG A 555 -17.38 -25.59 30.63
C ARG A 555 -16.74 -24.75 29.52
N GLN A 556 -16.80 -25.27 28.29
CA GLN A 556 -16.09 -24.71 27.14
C GLN A 556 -16.78 -23.49 26.51
N GLU A 557 -18.05 -23.23 26.83
CA GLU A 557 -18.83 -22.11 26.28
C GLU A 557 -18.50 -20.79 26.98
N PHE A 558 -17.31 -20.26 26.73
CA PHE A 558 -16.88 -18.90 27.09
C PHE A 558 -16.22 -18.24 25.88
N GLY A 559 -16.20 -16.91 25.84
CA GLY A 559 -15.71 -16.17 24.68
C GLY A 559 -14.96 -14.89 25.04
N VAL A 560 -14.45 -14.23 24.00
CA VAL A 560 -13.86 -12.89 24.08
C VAL A 560 -14.65 -12.00 23.13
N SER A 561 -15.18 -10.87 23.62
CA SER A 561 -16.00 -9.95 22.84
C SER A 561 -15.23 -8.65 22.59
N LEU A 562 -15.05 -8.29 21.33
CA LEU A 562 -14.37 -7.07 20.91
C LEU A 562 -15.26 -6.32 19.93
N ALA A 563 -15.56 -5.06 20.23
CA ALA A 563 -16.25 -4.15 19.33
C ALA A 563 -15.41 -2.89 19.10
N CYS A 564 -15.35 -2.41 17.86
CA CYS A 564 -14.93 -1.04 17.58
C CYS A 564 -16.16 -0.18 17.38
N GLN A 565 -16.22 0.97 18.05
CA GLN A 565 -17.34 1.90 17.98
C GLN A 565 -16.89 3.29 17.57
N GLU A 566 -17.76 3.98 16.84
CA GLU A 566 -17.62 5.39 16.48
C GLU A 566 -18.71 6.23 17.15
N TRP A 567 -18.33 7.38 17.68
CA TRP A 567 -19.26 8.32 18.28
C TRP A 567 -19.96 9.15 17.20
N THR A 568 -21.28 9.04 17.12
CA THR A 568 -22.10 9.70 16.09
C THR A 568 -22.51 11.13 16.45
N GLY A 569 -22.16 11.60 17.65
CA GLY A 569 -22.68 12.84 18.25
C GLY A 569 -23.91 12.61 19.13
N ALA A 570 -24.64 11.51 18.94
CA ALA A 570 -25.80 11.12 19.75
C ALA A 570 -25.58 9.84 20.57
N GLY A 571 -24.55 9.05 20.24
CA GLY A 571 -24.24 7.78 20.87
C GLY A 571 -23.12 7.02 20.16
N TRP A 572 -22.61 5.98 20.82
CA TRP A 572 -21.65 5.04 20.24
C TRP A 572 -22.33 4.07 19.29
N SER A 573 -21.71 3.83 18.14
CA SER A 573 -22.24 2.98 17.08
C SER A 573 -21.18 1.97 16.65
N THR A 574 -21.46 0.67 16.76
CA THR A 574 -20.49 -0.40 16.47
C THR A 574 -20.20 -0.51 14.97
N THR A 575 -18.96 -0.26 14.57
CA THR A 575 -18.52 -0.32 13.16
C THR A 575 -17.93 -1.68 12.81
N ASP A 576 -17.27 -2.32 13.78
CA ASP A 576 -16.54 -3.58 13.59
C ASP A 576 -16.71 -4.46 14.83
N ALA A 577 -16.74 -5.78 14.63
CA ALA A 577 -16.95 -6.74 15.68
C ALA A 577 -16.10 -7.99 15.49
N VAL A 578 -15.59 -8.52 16.60
CA VAL A 578 -14.95 -9.83 16.70
C VAL A 578 -15.45 -10.49 17.98
N VAL A 579 -15.95 -11.72 17.87
CA VAL A 579 -16.26 -12.58 19.00
C VAL A 579 -15.49 -13.88 18.82
N SER A 580 -14.64 -14.24 19.77
CA SER A 580 -13.91 -15.52 19.71
C SER A 580 -14.47 -16.53 20.69
N HIS A 581 -14.47 -17.80 20.28
CA HIS A 581 -14.70 -18.96 21.13
C HIS A 581 -13.38 -19.75 21.29
N PRO A 582 -12.58 -19.47 22.35
CA PRO A 582 -11.25 -20.05 22.54
C PRO A 582 -11.23 -21.58 22.48
N ALA A 583 -12.15 -22.26 23.16
CA ALA A 583 -12.14 -23.73 23.26
C ALA A 583 -12.41 -24.44 21.92
N SER A 584 -13.25 -23.85 21.06
CA SER A 584 -13.47 -24.38 19.70
C SER A 584 -12.43 -23.91 18.69
N GLY A 585 -11.71 -22.83 18.99
CA GLY A 585 -10.80 -22.15 18.05
C GLY A 585 -11.50 -21.32 16.98
N ARG A 586 -12.82 -21.08 17.11
CA ARG A 586 -13.60 -20.28 16.15
C ARG A 586 -13.51 -18.79 16.46
N ILE A 587 -13.47 -17.97 15.42
CA ILE A 587 -13.57 -16.52 15.50
C ILE A 587 -14.68 -16.05 14.56
N PHE A 588 -15.68 -15.40 15.13
CA PHE A 588 -16.76 -14.75 14.40
C PHE A 588 -16.41 -13.28 14.27
N TRP A 589 -16.63 -12.69 13.11
CA TRP A 589 -16.35 -11.27 12.92
C TRP A 589 -17.29 -10.65 11.89
N ALA A 590 -17.44 -9.33 11.99
CA ALA A 590 -18.25 -8.53 11.07
C ALA A 590 -17.69 -7.12 10.93
N GLU A 591 -17.89 -6.53 9.75
CA GLU A 591 -17.75 -5.10 9.51
C GLU A 591 -19.09 -4.59 8.97
N ARG A 592 -19.49 -3.40 9.43
CA ARG A 592 -20.77 -2.80 9.05
C ARG A 592 -20.92 -2.71 7.52
N GLY A 593 -21.99 -3.32 7.00
CA GLY A 593 -22.31 -3.38 5.58
C GLY A 593 -21.50 -4.39 4.75
N GLN A 594 -20.63 -5.19 5.37
CA GLN A 594 -19.76 -6.15 4.67
C GLN A 594 -20.17 -7.62 4.88
N GLY A 595 -21.05 -7.91 5.82
CA GLY A 595 -21.52 -9.25 6.13
C GLY A 595 -20.83 -9.96 7.30
N ALA A 596 -21.51 -11.03 7.75
CA ALA A 596 -21.13 -12.08 8.70
C ALA A 596 -20.02 -13.05 8.25
N PHE A 597 -18.97 -13.32 9.03
CA PHE A 597 -17.98 -14.36 8.71
C PHE A 597 -17.48 -15.13 9.93
N VAL A 598 -16.99 -16.35 9.67
CA VAL A 598 -16.48 -17.28 10.68
C VAL A 598 -15.16 -17.88 10.20
N ILE A 599 -14.12 -17.73 11.03
CA ILE A 599 -12.83 -18.41 10.89
C ILE A 599 -12.87 -19.65 11.77
N GLU A 600 -12.65 -20.81 11.15
CA GLU A 600 -12.54 -22.10 11.82
C GLU A 600 -11.11 -22.36 12.32
N ARG A 601 -10.94 -23.36 13.19
CA ARG A 601 -9.64 -23.70 13.81
C ARG A 601 -8.52 -24.06 12.81
N ASN A 602 -8.86 -24.44 11.59
CA ASN A 602 -7.92 -24.74 10.50
C ASN A 602 -7.65 -23.51 9.60
N ASP A 603 -7.93 -22.30 10.10
CA ASP A 603 -7.84 -21.03 9.40
C ASP A 603 -8.75 -20.94 8.16
N PHE A 604 -9.77 -21.80 8.06
CA PHE A 604 -10.76 -21.74 7.00
C PHE A 604 -11.83 -20.70 7.33
N GLU A 605 -11.90 -19.65 6.52
CA GLU A 605 -12.95 -18.64 6.62
C GLU A 605 -14.13 -18.96 5.69
N HIS A 606 -15.35 -18.78 6.19
CA HIS A 606 -16.56 -18.79 5.37
C HIS A 606 -17.56 -17.72 5.83
N ARG A 607 -18.45 -17.35 4.92
CA ARG A 607 -19.52 -16.39 5.21
C ARG A 607 -20.56 -17.05 6.12
N GLY A 608 -20.85 -16.39 7.23
CA GLY A 608 -21.91 -16.77 8.15
C GLY A 608 -23.29 -16.30 7.66
N ALA A 609 -24.33 -17.03 8.03
CA ALA A 609 -25.70 -16.70 7.69
C ALA A 609 -26.67 -17.12 8.80
N ALA A 610 -27.61 -16.24 9.12
CA ALA A 610 -28.70 -16.56 10.04
C ALA A 610 -29.67 -17.57 9.41
N PHE A 611 -30.13 -18.51 10.23
CA PHE A 611 -30.98 -19.60 9.78
C PHE A 611 -32.12 -19.90 10.76
N ALA A 612 -33.28 -20.27 10.22
CA ALA A 612 -34.43 -20.76 10.97
C ALA A 612 -35.00 -22.01 10.31
N ALA A 613 -35.53 -22.93 11.12
CA ALA A 613 -36.20 -24.11 10.59
C ALA A 613 -37.51 -23.72 9.87
N PRO A 614 -37.93 -24.43 8.80
CA PRO A 614 -39.21 -24.17 8.14
C PRO A 614 -40.40 -24.47 9.06
N VAL A 615 -41.30 -23.49 9.22
CA VAL A 615 -42.50 -23.57 10.08
C VAL A 615 -43.67 -22.80 9.45
N ASP A 616 -44.88 -23.02 9.95
CA ASP A 616 -46.05 -22.22 9.58
C ASP A 616 -45.79 -20.73 9.93
N ALA A 617 -46.09 -19.84 8.98
CA ALA A 617 -45.94 -18.40 9.16
C ALA A 617 -46.78 -17.86 10.34
N ALA A 618 -47.89 -18.52 10.68
CA ALA A 618 -48.72 -18.15 11.83
C ALA A 618 -48.09 -18.55 13.18
N GLU A 619 -47.12 -19.47 13.20
CA GLU A 619 -46.48 -19.98 14.41
C GLU A 619 -44.94 -19.90 14.31
N PRO A 620 -44.37 -18.68 14.16
CA PRO A 620 -42.96 -18.50 13.79
C PRO A 620 -41.96 -19.03 14.84
N LEU A 621 -42.37 -19.23 16.10
CA LEU A 621 -41.51 -19.72 17.18
C LEU A 621 -41.56 -21.24 17.36
N ARG A 622 -42.53 -21.92 16.74
CA ARG A 622 -42.73 -23.37 16.93
C ARG A 622 -41.55 -24.15 16.40
N ASN A 623 -41.07 -25.17 17.12
CA ASN A 623 -39.93 -26.00 16.74
C ASN A 623 -38.61 -25.23 16.50
N GLN A 624 -38.53 -23.96 16.90
CA GLN A 624 -37.29 -23.18 16.84
C GLN A 624 -36.48 -23.36 18.12
N ILE A 625 -35.16 -23.23 18.00
CA ILE A 625 -34.28 -23.09 19.16
C ILE A 625 -34.15 -21.59 19.45
N ILE A 626 -34.52 -21.18 20.66
CA ILE A 626 -34.44 -19.79 21.11
C ILE A 626 -33.47 -19.71 22.28
N ASP A 627 -32.41 -18.92 22.11
CA ASP A 627 -31.48 -18.63 23.19
C ASP A 627 -32.06 -17.58 24.15
N TYR A 628 -31.97 -17.84 25.45
CA TYR A 628 -32.67 -17.07 26.47
C TYR A 628 -31.77 -16.74 27.66
N SER A 629 -31.36 -15.48 27.76
CA SER A 629 -30.57 -14.93 28.87
C SER A 629 -31.12 -13.57 29.29
N ALA A 630 -32.34 -13.55 29.83
CA ALA A 630 -33.06 -12.31 30.15
C ALA A 630 -33.09 -11.97 31.65
N ARG A 631 -31.96 -12.12 32.36
CA ARG A 631 -31.85 -11.89 33.82
C ARG A 631 -32.12 -10.44 34.25
N GLY A 632 -32.03 -9.50 33.32
CA GLY A 632 -32.29 -8.08 33.54
C GLY A 632 -33.78 -7.74 33.56
N LEU A 633 -34.66 -8.65 33.11
CA LEU A 633 -36.11 -8.52 33.30
C LEU A 633 -36.49 -8.79 34.76
N ASP A 634 -37.63 -8.25 35.20
CA ASP A 634 -38.27 -8.70 36.43
C ASP A 634 -38.50 -10.22 36.41
N LEU A 635 -38.35 -10.90 37.55
CA LEU A 635 -38.45 -12.37 37.64
C LEU A 635 -39.80 -12.89 37.13
N GLY A 636 -40.88 -12.14 37.35
CA GLY A 636 -42.20 -12.48 36.83
C GLY A 636 -42.23 -12.43 35.29
N ALA A 637 -41.75 -11.33 34.71
CA ALA A 637 -41.65 -11.19 33.26
C ALA A 637 -40.71 -12.24 32.64
N GLN A 638 -39.58 -12.51 33.29
CA GLN A 638 -38.62 -13.52 32.86
C GLN A 638 -39.28 -14.91 32.79
N THR A 639 -39.93 -15.33 33.89
CA THR A 639 -40.60 -16.63 34.00
C THR A 639 -41.71 -16.77 32.96
N GLU A 640 -42.47 -15.70 32.72
CA GLU A 640 -43.58 -15.72 31.79
C GLU A 640 -43.13 -15.76 30.32
N VAL A 641 -42.07 -15.03 29.96
CA VAL A 641 -41.47 -15.15 28.61
C VAL A 641 -40.98 -16.57 28.38
N PHE A 642 -40.27 -17.16 29.34
CA PHE A 642 -39.81 -18.55 29.26
C PHE A 642 -41.00 -19.51 29.09
N ARG A 643 -42.05 -19.36 29.91
CA ARG A 643 -43.27 -20.18 29.85
C ARG A 643 -43.93 -20.08 28.47
N GLU A 644 -44.05 -18.89 27.91
CA GLU A 644 -44.66 -18.66 26.60
C GLU A 644 -43.85 -19.27 25.46
N LEU A 645 -42.52 -19.24 25.51
CA LEU A 645 -41.67 -19.95 24.55
C LEU A 645 -41.94 -21.46 24.58
N VAL A 646 -42.00 -22.05 25.77
CA VAL A 646 -42.28 -23.48 25.95
C VAL A 646 -43.70 -23.83 25.46
N VAL A 647 -44.71 -23.01 25.78
CA VAL A 647 -46.10 -23.21 25.32
C VAL A 647 -46.21 -23.17 23.80
N ARG A 648 -45.42 -22.32 23.14
CA ARG A 648 -45.34 -22.24 21.67
C ARG A 648 -44.49 -23.35 21.06
N ASN A 649 -44.05 -24.32 21.85
CA ASN A 649 -43.22 -25.44 21.44
C ASN A 649 -41.86 -25.00 20.85
N ALA A 650 -41.28 -23.92 21.38
CA ALA A 650 -39.89 -23.56 21.14
C ALA A 650 -38.97 -24.32 22.10
N ALA A 651 -37.82 -24.78 21.62
CA ALA A 651 -36.75 -25.29 22.47
C ALA A 651 -35.96 -24.10 23.03
N VAL A 652 -35.79 -24.03 24.35
CA VAL A 652 -35.07 -22.93 25.00
C VAL A 652 -33.67 -23.36 25.38
N ARG A 653 -32.65 -22.57 25.02
CA ARG A 653 -31.24 -22.80 25.34
C ARG A 653 -30.67 -21.61 26.13
N ASN A 654 -29.69 -21.85 26.99
CA ASN A 654 -28.82 -20.82 27.52
C ASN A 654 -27.40 -21.40 27.63
N SER A 655 -26.49 -20.98 26.75
CA SER A 655 -25.10 -21.46 26.74
C SER A 655 -24.22 -20.80 27.81
N GLY A 656 -24.66 -19.69 28.39
CA GLY A 656 -23.96 -19.00 29.48
C GLY A 656 -22.94 -17.93 29.06
N SER A 657 -22.74 -17.71 27.76
CA SER A 657 -21.96 -16.60 27.18
C SER A 657 -22.82 -15.87 26.16
N VAL A 658 -23.08 -14.59 26.42
CA VAL A 658 -24.00 -13.76 25.63
C VAL A 658 -23.42 -13.39 24.26
N ALA A 659 -22.14 -13.03 24.21
CA ALA A 659 -21.42 -12.73 22.97
C ALA A 659 -21.44 -13.95 22.03
N LEU A 660 -21.22 -15.16 22.56
CA LEU A 660 -21.30 -16.39 21.76
C LEU A 660 -22.72 -16.69 21.27
N ILE A 661 -23.76 -16.50 22.10
CA ILE A 661 -25.15 -16.69 21.67
C ILE A 661 -25.43 -15.85 20.42
N LEU A 662 -25.06 -14.57 20.45
CA LEU A 662 -25.30 -13.65 19.34
C LEU A 662 -24.40 -13.96 18.14
N ALA A 663 -23.12 -14.25 18.36
CA ALA A 663 -22.19 -14.60 17.29
C ALA A 663 -22.60 -15.90 16.57
N TYR A 664 -23.13 -16.88 17.30
CA TYR A 664 -23.64 -18.12 16.73
C TYR A 664 -24.83 -17.92 15.79
N MET A 665 -25.55 -16.79 15.86
CA MET A 665 -26.56 -16.45 14.84
C MET A 665 -25.96 -16.42 13.42
N ALA A 666 -24.63 -16.31 13.27
CA ALA A 666 -23.94 -16.45 11.99
C ALA A 666 -23.83 -17.90 11.46
N GLY A 667 -24.72 -18.81 11.86
CA GLY A 667 -24.88 -20.15 11.26
C GLY A 667 -24.59 -21.35 12.18
N SER A 668 -24.33 -21.11 13.47
CA SER A 668 -24.05 -22.16 14.49
C SER A 668 -25.05 -22.16 15.67
N GLY A 669 -26.03 -21.25 15.66
CA GLY A 669 -26.88 -20.92 16.80
C GLY A 669 -28.34 -21.33 16.66
N GLY A 670 -29.17 -20.85 17.58
CA GLY A 670 -30.61 -20.93 17.46
C GLY A 670 -31.17 -20.00 16.39
N ALA A 671 -32.49 -20.05 16.19
CA ALA A 671 -33.18 -19.19 15.23
C ALA A 671 -33.54 -17.81 15.81
N GLY A 672 -33.35 -17.60 17.11
CA GLY A 672 -33.54 -16.31 17.76
C GLY A 672 -32.96 -16.27 19.17
N ALA A 673 -32.84 -15.06 19.71
CA ALA A 673 -32.29 -14.81 21.03
C ALA A 673 -33.04 -13.68 21.76
N ILE A 674 -33.23 -13.83 23.08
CA ILE A 674 -33.68 -12.77 23.99
C ILE A 674 -32.65 -12.64 25.10
N ILE A 675 -31.99 -11.47 25.16
CA ILE A 675 -30.81 -11.25 25.99
C ILE A 675 -30.92 -9.90 26.71
N THR A 676 -30.60 -9.89 28.01
CA THR A 676 -30.33 -8.68 28.78
C THR A 676 -28.91 -8.78 29.32
N ALA A 677 -28.04 -7.86 28.93
CA ALA A 677 -26.64 -7.83 29.33
C ALA A 677 -26.09 -6.40 29.12
N ASN A 678 -24.84 -6.15 29.51
CA ASN A 678 -24.19 -4.86 29.31
C ASN A 678 -23.72 -4.70 27.86
N ASP A 679 -23.34 -3.47 27.49
CA ASP A 679 -22.97 -3.15 26.12
C ASP A 679 -21.74 -3.93 25.63
N TYR A 680 -20.75 -4.20 26.50
CA TYR A 680 -19.56 -4.98 26.14
C TYR A 680 -19.88 -6.45 25.83
N ASP A 681 -20.91 -7.01 26.48
CA ASP A 681 -21.38 -8.37 26.22
C ASP A 681 -22.05 -8.50 24.84
N VAL A 682 -22.80 -7.47 24.41
CA VAL A 682 -23.70 -7.58 23.25
C VAL A 682 -23.21 -6.87 22.00
N ALA A 683 -22.44 -5.78 22.11
CA ALA A 683 -22.17 -4.89 20.98
C ALA A 683 -21.53 -5.60 19.77
N ALA A 684 -20.56 -6.48 20.02
CA ALA A 684 -19.90 -7.23 18.96
C ALA A 684 -20.83 -8.28 18.35
N GLY A 685 -21.48 -9.07 19.21
CA GLY A 685 -22.41 -10.12 18.78
C GLY A 685 -23.62 -9.58 18.01
N VAL A 686 -24.14 -8.42 18.40
CA VAL A 686 -25.25 -7.72 17.73
C VAL A 686 -24.89 -7.38 16.28
N LEU A 687 -23.71 -6.81 16.05
CA LEU A 687 -23.26 -6.49 14.69
C LEU A 687 -23.08 -7.78 13.86
N ILE A 688 -22.47 -8.81 14.44
CA ILE A 688 -22.29 -10.11 13.79
C ILE A 688 -23.63 -10.73 13.38
N ALA A 689 -24.61 -10.76 14.29
CA ALA A 689 -25.93 -11.30 14.00
C ALA A 689 -26.63 -10.50 12.88
N HIS A 690 -26.58 -9.16 12.95
CA HIS A 690 -27.16 -8.29 11.93
C HIS A 690 -26.53 -8.51 10.55
N GLU A 691 -25.20 -8.52 10.47
CA GLU A 691 -24.46 -8.70 9.22
C GLU A 691 -24.57 -10.14 8.66
N ALA A 692 -24.92 -11.12 9.50
CA ALA A 692 -25.31 -12.46 9.07
C ALA A 692 -26.75 -12.54 8.52
N GLY A 693 -27.52 -11.44 8.55
CA GLY A 693 -28.88 -11.33 8.05
C GLY A 693 -29.98 -11.55 9.10
N ALA A 694 -29.64 -11.60 10.39
CA ALA A 694 -30.66 -11.61 11.44
C ALA A 694 -31.29 -10.22 11.61
N CYS A 695 -32.58 -10.18 11.94
CA CYS A 695 -33.25 -8.98 12.41
C CYS A 695 -32.95 -8.79 13.90
N VAL A 696 -32.38 -7.66 14.27
CA VAL A 696 -31.96 -7.37 15.66
C VAL A 696 -32.47 -6.01 16.10
N SER A 697 -33.07 -5.94 17.29
CA SER A 697 -33.45 -4.70 17.95
C SER A 697 -33.08 -4.71 19.42
N GLN A 698 -32.93 -3.51 19.98
CA GLN A 698 -32.67 -3.30 21.40
C GLN A 698 -33.85 -2.52 22.01
N LEU A 699 -34.52 -3.16 22.95
CA LEU A 699 -35.65 -2.58 23.71
C LEU A 699 -35.09 -1.94 24.98
N VAL A 700 -35.21 -0.62 25.07
CA VAL A 700 -34.85 0.13 26.29
C VAL A 700 -36.08 0.22 27.18
N PHE A 701 -35.96 -0.18 28.44
CA PHE A 701 -37.07 -0.19 29.39
C PHE A 701 -36.61 0.17 30.80
N ARG A 702 -37.55 0.63 31.62
CA ARG A 702 -37.34 0.85 33.05
C ARG A 702 -37.93 -0.30 33.85
N SER A 703 -37.12 -0.89 34.74
CA SER A 703 -37.57 -1.91 35.69
C SER A 703 -36.87 -1.71 37.03
N GLY A 704 -37.63 -1.76 38.13
CA GLY A 704 -37.07 -1.52 39.47
C GLY A 704 -36.47 -0.11 39.69
N GLY A 705 -36.80 0.86 38.82
CA GLY A 705 -36.22 2.22 38.85
C GLY A 705 -34.96 2.40 38.00
N GLU A 706 -34.42 1.33 37.42
CA GLU A 706 -33.22 1.37 36.57
C GLU A 706 -33.60 1.25 35.09
N GLU A 707 -32.86 1.94 34.24
CA GLU A 707 -32.93 1.75 32.78
C GLU A 707 -32.10 0.53 32.40
N ARG A 708 -32.68 -0.34 31.57
CA ARG A 708 -32.09 -1.60 31.12
C ARG A 708 -32.39 -1.80 29.65
N THR A 709 -31.54 -2.60 28.99
CA THR A 709 -31.70 -2.94 27.57
C THR A 709 -31.91 -4.44 27.39
N CYS A 710 -32.91 -4.80 26.58
CA CYS A 710 -33.14 -6.17 26.14
C CYS A 710 -32.89 -6.26 24.63
N THR A 711 -31.85 -7.00 24.24
CA THR A 711 -31.55 -7.33 22.86
C THR A 711 -32.41 -8.51 22.41
N VAL A 712 -33.17 -8.29 21.34
CA VAL A 712 -33.99 -9.33 20.68
C VAL A 712 -33.45 -9.54 19.28
N ALA A 713 -33.10 -10.78 18.95
CA ALA A 713 -32.64 -11.19 17.63
C ALA A 713 -33.52 -12.31 17.08
N GLY A 714 -33.85 -12.26 15.79
CA GLY A 714 -34.49 -13.34 15.07
C GLY A 714 -33.79 -13.56 13.75
N ALA A 715 -33.58 -14.81 13.34
CA ALA A 715 -32.94 -15.14 12.06
C ALA A 715 -33.73 -14.65 10.84
N ASN A 716 -34.98 -14.23 11.03
CA ASN A 716 -35.78 -13.46 10.10
C ASN A 716 -36.75 -12.54 10.86
N ASP A 717 -37.40 -11.65 10.10
CA ASP A 717 -38.35 -10.66 10.62
C ASP A 717 -39.51 -11.28 11.41
N ARG A 718 -40.06 -12.42 10.97
CA ARG A 718 -41.21 -13.05 11.65
C ARG A 718 -40.85 -13.55 13.04
N ILE A 719 -39.67 -14.15 13.19
CA ILE A 719 -39.17 -14.59 14.49
C ILE A 719 -38.89 -13.38 15.38
N HIS A 720 -38.19 -12.38 14.84
CA HIS A 720 -37.86 -11.16 15.56
C HIS A 720 -39.11 -10.45 16.10
N VAL A 721 -40.10 -10.20 15.25
CA VAL A 721 -41.38 -9.57 15.62
C VAL A 721 -42.10 -10.38 16.70
N ALA A 722 -42.16 -11.72 16.56
CA ALA A 722 -42.83 -12.57 17.54
C ALA A 722 -42.14 -12.57 18.91
N LEU A 723 -40.80 -12.55 18.96
CA LEU A 723 -40.03 -12.44 20.19
C LEU A 723 -40.16 -11.04 20.81
N ALA A 724 -40.03 -9.98 20.01
CA ALA A 724 -40.12 -8.60 20.48
C ALA A 724 -41.50 -8.30 21.06
N ALA A 725 -42.58 -8.76 20.40
CA ALA A 725 -43.94 -8.64 20.90
C ALA A 725 -44.14 -9.38 22.22
N LEU A 726 -43.57 -10.59 22.35
CA LEU A 726 -43.63 -11.36 23.59
C LEU A 726 -42.93 -10.62 24.75
N VAL A 727 -41.72 -10.12 24.52
CA VAL A 727 -40.96 -9.39 25.55
C VAL A 727 -41.68 -8.10 25.96
N ARG A 728 -42.14 -7.29 25.01
CA ARG A 728 -42.90 -6.06 25.27
C ARG A 728 -44.14 -6.32 26.13
N ALA A 729 -44.91 -7.36 25.79
CA ALA A 729 -46.11 -7.72 26.52
C ALA A 729 -45.80 -8.05 27.99
N GLN A 730 -44.72 -8.79 28.25
CA GLN A 730 -44.37 -9.17 29.63
C GLN A 730 -43.72 -8.03 30.42
N ILE A 731 -42.94 -7.14 29.79
CA ILE A 731 -42.45 -5.92 30.46
C ILE A 731 -43.64 -5.08 30.94
N ALA A 732 -44.61 -4.81 30.06
CA ALA A 732 -45.77 -3.99 30.40
C ALA A 732 -46.64 -4.63 31.49
N LYS A 733 -46.89 -5.95 31.40
CA LYS A 733 -47.71 -6.68 32.38
C LYS A 733 -47.09 -6.71 33.79
N HIS A 734 -45.77 -6.66 33.87
CA HIS A 734 -45.02 -6.72 35.13
C HIS A 734 -44.51 -5.34 35.60
N GLY A 735 -45.19 -4.26 35.19
CA GLY A 735 -44.96 -2.91 35.71
C GLY A 735 -43.71 -2.21 35.19
N GLY A 736 -43.06 -2.76 34.15
CA GLY A 736 -41.98 -2.09 33.43
C GLY A 736 -42.51 -1.13 32.37
N GLU A 737 -41.78 -0.05 32.12
CA GLU A 737 -42.09 0.96 31.11
C GLU A 737 -41.10 0.84 29.94
N VAL A 738 -41.59 0.59 28.72
CA VAL A 738 -40.73 0.61 27.52
C VAL A 738 -40.49 2.05 27.11
N LEU A 739 -39.23 2.48 27.16
CA LEU A 739 -38.80 3.86 26.86
C LEU A 739 -38.53 4.07 25.37
N GLY A 740 -38.11 3.01 24.67
CA GLY A 740 -37.83 3.06 23.23
C GLY A 740 -37.43 1.71 22.65
N GLU A 741 -37.42 1.63 21.33
CA GLU A 741 -36.78 0.53 20.59
C GLU A 741 -35.87 1.14 19.54
N THR A 742 -34.63 0.68 19.51
CA THR A 742 -33.67 1.09 18.50
C THR A 742 -33.33 -0.13 17.65
N PRO A 743 -33.45 -0.05 16.30
CA PRO A 743 -32.87 -1.07 15.45
C PRO A 743 -31.36 -1.08 15.67
N ALA A 744 -30.77 -2.27 15.79
CA ALA A 744 -29.40 -2.39 16.29
C ALA A 744 -28.33 -1.89 15.29
N ALA A 745 -28.71 -1.69 14.03
CA ALA A 745 -27.96 -0.94 13.04
C ALA A 745 -28.94 -0.14 12.15
N PRO A 746 -28.58 1.07 11.68
CA PRO A 746 -29.37 1.75 10.66
C PRO A 746 -29.44 0.86 9.41
N GLN A 747 -30.66 0.56 8.96
CA GLN A 747 -30.87 -0.02 7.64
C GLN A 747 -30.26 0.94 6.61
N ALA A 748 -29.31 0.45 5.82
CA ALA A 748 -28.69 1.21 4.73
C ALA A 748 -29.70 1.52 3.62
#